data_AF-A0A349Q2R5-F1
#
_entry.id   AF-A0A349Q2R5-F1
#
_cell.length_a   1.000
_cell.length_b   1.000
_cell.length_c   1.000
_cell.angle_alpha   90.00
_cell.angle_beta   90.00
_cell.angle_gamma   90.00
#
_symmetry.space_group_name_H-M   'P 1'
#
loop_
_entity.id
_entity.type
_entity.pdbx_description
1 polymer ?
#
loop_
_entity_poly.entity_id
_entity_poly.type
_entity_poly.pdbx_seq_one_letter_code
_entity_poly.pdbx_strand_id
1 'polypeptide(L)'
;DSNSQQDSWKNWISNIEQNHKELFQWLLNQFDIKTIEWYKKKELLEEAINNPGKLLGVLSELQLRIEQFEQGLKPSLDQLEKDNYTLFKWLLDVFEINNFTLQKNDTLANNMKDAQKLFAVFKKIQESDLSLKTEIDQLQKTKPQLFNSLLQCFEISPNYWASENLEKKMRDHKVLFGVFAKLSQYSGANYQQQQNCQQKIEDLAKNNQFLFNYLLKSFIISENLPPNQQKQQLEIKLLDPILSVQAFSNFYDHCKRLNTQLQDTKDSENAMRQELEKLQKEKRSVSYYEDKMQELEAENEALKKKSGEMFATLSRQNRNETTTITSDNSRRQRDTLISEFQTLASQDFKRITVQIFNYLILINPELQNNRKQEEAKIRSILSERILIAGFNWITEKNSVSSESNLWITKAKEITQLITQDLFQQSTGNISKEIIESLENLTQKGLKLVKDIINDQPPGELWIEPKGKNFNPDKHEPIIGCEADGLILYTTYPGYRTGSRILEKAIVFTVPKSETNPPTNDVEITSNIGETNTESSDISLSSKLISAADKVKGLNEKGMSDQNIASKIVVSSQTVSNWKKGESHPSKDNAEKLDQLYQEFCGKSSNLENNSSTNEEQKIFSGVVSRQYGTQLYNSPKQSDICHGNFKNLHDLVSFDKWTEGEKVTVFENQTPNSDNIWLKVADTDYWIPRAHIRLDQELS
;
A
#
# COMPACT_ATOMS: atom_id res chain seq x y z
N ASP A 1 34.17 38.37 10.59
CA ASP A 1 33.92 39.13 9.36
C ASP A 1 32.47 39.08 8.92
N SER A 2 31.67 40.00 9.48
CA SER A 2 30.25 40.20 9.13
C SER A 2 30.03 40.55 7.65
N ASN A 3 31.01 41.20 7.01
CA ASN A 3 30.91 41.58 5.60
C ASN A 3 31.10 40.39 4.63
N SER A 4 31.89 39.36 5.00
CA SER A 4 32.11 38.19 4.12
C SER A 4 30.89 37.26 4.05
N GLN A 5 30.08 37.22 5.12
CA GLN A 5 28.85 36.45 5.14
C GLN A 5 27.74 37.14 4.35
N GLN A 6 27.67 38.48 4.38
CA GLN A 6 26.68 39.25 3.63
C GLN A 6 26.78 39.04 2.10
N ASP A 7 28.00 38.95 1.57
CA ASP A 7 28.23 38.70 0.14
C ASP A 7 27.92 37.25 -0.27
N SER A 8 28.14 36.29 0.62
CA SER A 8 27.74 34.89 0.43
C SER A 8 26.21 34.73 0.32
N TRP A 9 25.46 35.53 1.08
CA TRP A 9 24.00 35.45 1.10
C TRP A 9 23.34 36.09 -0.12
N LYS A 10 23.85 37.23 -0.60
CA LYS A 10 23.38 37.83 -1.87
C LYS A 10 23.56 36.86 -3.03
N ASN A 11 24.71 36.17 -3.09
CA ASN A 11 24.98 35.16 -4.11
C ASN A 11 24.04 33.95 -4.00
N TRP A 12 23.71 33.51 -2.78
CA TRP A 12 22.78 32.39 -2.58
C TRP A 12 21.33 32.75 -2.98
N ILE A 13 20.88 33.96 -2.65
CA ILE A 13 19.55 34.44 -3.03
C ILE A 13 19.45 34.60 -4.56
N SER A 14 20.45 35.21 -5.20
CA SER A 14 20.50 35.28 -6.67
C SER A 14 20.57 33.90 -7.32
N ASN A 15 21.21 32.92 -6.69
CA ASN A 15 21.26 31.55 -7.19
C ASN A 15 19.88 30.87 -7.12
N ILE A 16 19.12 31.02 -6.03
CA ILE A 16 17.75 30.49 -5.91
C ILE A 16 16.78 31.20 -6.87
N GLU A 17 16.88 32.52 -7.01
CA GLU A 17 16.06 33.28 -7.95
C GLU A 17 16.31 32.85 -9.41
N GLN A 18 17.57 32.57 -9.75
CA GLN A 18 17.97 32.15 -11.10
C GLN A 18 17.66 30.67 -11.39
N ASN A 19 17.95 29.77 -10.45
CA ASN A 19 17.93 28.33 -10.69
C ASN A 19 16.68 27.62 -10.15
N HIS A 20 15.91 28.27 -9.26
CA HIS A 20 14.73 27.70 -8.62
C HIS A 20 13.56 28.69 -8.60
N LYS A 21 13.28 29.29 -9.77
CA LYS A 21 12.28 30.34 -9.97
C LYS A 21 10.87 29.98 -9.45
N GLU A 22 10.47 28.71 -9.56
CA GLU A 22 9.18 28.23 -9.08
C GLU A 22 9.09 28.16 -7.56
N LEU A 23 10.16 27.73 -6.89
CA LEU A 23 10.27 27.73 -5.42
C LEU A 23 10.32 29.16 -4.88
N PHE A 24 11.08 30.03 -5.55
CA PHE A 24 11.15 31.45 -5.20
C PHE A 24 9.78 32.12 -5.35
N GLN A 25 9.05 31.82 -6.42
CA GLN A 25 7.69 32.33 -6.59
C GLN A 25 6.66 31.70 -5.67
N TRP A 26 6.80 30.43 -5.33
CA TRP A 26 5.96 29.81 -4.31
C TRP A 26 6.14 30.50 -2.96
N LEU A 27 7.39 30.78 -2.56
CA LEU A 27 7.71 31.53 -1.34
C LEU A 27 7.12 32.93 -1.36
N LEU A 28 7.25 33.66 -2.47
CA LEU A 28 6.63 34.99 -2.62
C LEU A 28 5.10 34.92 -2.57
N ASN A 29 4.49 33.89 -3.15
CA ASN A 29 3.04 33.70 -3.17
C ASN A 29 2.45 33.26 -1.81
N GLN A 30 3.26 32.66 -0.91
CA GLN A 30 2.81 32.40 0.47
C GLN A 30 2.58 33.69 1.27
N PHE A 31 3.14 34.82 0.80
CA PHE A 31 2.88 36.14 1.34
C PHE A 31 1.95 36.89 0.37
N ASP A 32 0.64 36.78 0.56
CA ASP A 32 -0.36 37.46 -0.26
C ASP A 32 -0.21 39.00 -0.13
N ILE A 33 0.15 39.69 -1.22
CA ILE A 33 0.57 41.11 -1.22
C ILE A 33 -0.39 41.94 -2.09
N LYS A 34 -1.37 42.57 -1.45
CA LYS A 34 -2.06 43.74 -2.00
C LYS A 34 -2.08 44.90 -1.00
N THR A 35 -1.23 45.89 -1.30
CA THR A 35 -1.21 47.31 -0.86
C THR A 35 -0.87 47.70 0.59
N ILE A 36 -0.09 48.80 0.69
CA ILE A 36 0.34 49.61 1.85
C ILE A 36 1.23 48.92 2.90
N GLU A 37 1.16 47.60 3.08
CA GLU A 37 2.06 46.85 3.98
C GLU A 37 3.46 46.55 3.41
N TRP A 38 3.73 46.92 2.15
CA TRP A 38 4.97 46.57 1.45
C TRP A 38 6.23 47.14 2.14
N TYR A 39 6.18 48.37 2.65
CA TYR A 39 7.33 48.98 3.32
C TYR A 39 7.61 48.38 4.72
N LYS A 40 6.57 47.97 5.45
CA LYS A 40 6.70 47.38 6.79
C LYS A 40 7.10 45.90 6.76
N LYS A 41 6.59 45.15 5.77
CA LYS A 41 7.00 43.76 5.51
C LYS A 41 8.44 43.69 5.01
N LYS A 42 8.91 44.71 4.30
CA LYS A 42 10.32 44.86 3.91
C LYS A 42 11.23 45.10 5.13
N GLU A 43 10.85 45.95 6.09
CA GLU A 43 11.60 46.13 7.35
C GLU A 43 11.70 44.84 8.18
N LEU A 44 10.60 44.08 8.28
CA LEU A 44 10.58 42.78 8.97
C LEU A 44 11.47 41.73 8.29
N LEU A 45 11.44 41.69 6.95
CA LEU A 45 12.34 40.84 6.17
C LEU A 45 13.79 41.30 6.35
N GLU A 46 14.05 42.60 6.34
CA GLU A 46 15.36 43.20 6.58
C GLU A 46 15.86 42.91 8.01
N GLU A 47 15.02 42.93 9.04
CA GLU A 47 15.41 42.61 10.42
C GLU A 47 15.69 41.11 10.62
N ALA A 48 14.90 40.23 9.99
CA ALA A 48 15.17 38.79 9.96
C ALA A 48 16.46 38.46 9.17
N ILE A 49 16.72 39.20 8.08
CA ILE A 49 17.95 39.13 7.29
C ILE A 49 19.15 39.69 8.07
N ASN A 50 18.94 40.69 8.93
CA ASN A 50 20.01 41.34 9.71
C ASN A 50 20.31 40.62 11.05
N ASN A 51 19.42 39.75 11.55
CA ASN A 51 19.64 38.94 12.75
C ASN A 51 19.35 37.42 12.56
N PRO A 52 19.97 36.77 11.55
CA PRO A 52 19.66 35.39 11.18
C PRO A 52 20.01 34.37 12.26
N GLY A 53 21.00 34.67 13.12
CA GLY A 53 21.39 33.79 14.23
C GLY A 53 20.29 33.62 15.29
N LYS A 54 19.41 34.61 15.46
CA LYS A 54 18.31 34.55 16.43
C LYS A 54 17.17 33.68 15.91
N LEU A 55 16.86 33.79 14.61
CA LEU A 55 15.86 32.96 13.94
C LEU A 55 16.32 31.49 13.85
N LEU A 56 17.57 31.26 13.46
CA LEU A 56 18.15 29.93 13.42
C LEU A 56 18.27 29.30 14.82
N GLY A 57 18.54 30.10 15.86
CA GLY A 57 18.53 29.64 17.24
C GLY A 57 17.17 29.09 17.67
N VAL A 58 16.09 29.84 17.38
CA VAL A 58 14.72 29.42 17.71
C VAL A 58 14.31 28.18 16.91
N LEU A 59 14.61 28.12 15.61
CA LEU A 59 14.27 26.96 14.78
C LEU A 59 15.06 25.70 15.17
N SER A 60 16.35 25.85 15.51
CA SER A 60 17.18 24.73 15.97
C SER A 60 16.71 24.20 17.33
N GLU A 61 16.27 25.10 18.22
CA GLU A 61 15.73 24.70 19.52
C GLU A 61 14.36 24.03 19.40
N LEU A 62 13.54 24.42 18.42
CA LEU A 62 12.28 23.76 18.11
C LEU A 62 12.49 22.36 17.53
N GLN A 63 13.48 22.20 16.65
CA GLN A 63 13.82 20.92 16.05
C GLN A 63 14.42 19.93 17.06
N LEU A 64 15.34 20.39 17.92
CA LEU A 64 15.90 19.57 19.00
C LEU A 64 14.81 19.04 19.95
N ARG A 65 13.75 19.82 20.18
CA ARG A 65 12.64 19.44 21.07
C ARG A 65 11.67 18.45 20.43
N ILE A 66 11.48 18.51 19.11
CA ILE A 66 10.77 17.48 18.34
C ILE A 66 11.52 16.15 18.43
N GLU A 67 12.84 16.18 18.25
CA GLU A 67 13.70 14.99 18.36
C GLU A 67 13.67 14.39 19.78
N GLN A 68 13.66 15.21 20.83
CA GLN A 68 13.53 14.74 22.22
C GLN A 68 12.16 14.11 22.51
N PHE A 69 11.09 14.65 21.93
CA PHE A 69 9.74 14.11 22.08
C PHE A 69 9.59 12.76 21.37
N GLU A 70 10.16 12.61 20.17
CA GLU A 70 10.21 11.36 19.42
C GLU A 70 11.04 10.27 20.13
N GLN A 71 12.03 10.66 20.93
CA GLN A 71 12.84 9.76 21.76
C GLN A 71 12.18 9.39 23.11
N GLY A 72 10.94 9.80 23.35
CA GLY A 72 10.18 9.43 24.56
C GLY A 72 10.61 10.16 25.84
N LEU A 73 11.45 11.18 25.74
CA LEU A 73 11.84 12.03 26.86
C LEU A 73 10.74 13.06 27.11
N LYS A 74 9.83 12.79 28.06
CA LYS A 74 8.75 13.71 28.45
C LYS A 74 9.28 14.80 29.41
N PRO A 75 9.22 16.10 29.07
CA PRO A 75 9.48 17.17 30.02
C PRO A 75 8.40 17.20 31.11
N SER A 76 8.71 17.72 32.30
CA SER A 76 7.68 17.94 33.33
C SER A 76 6.65 18.98 32.86
N LEU A 77 5.40 18.81 33.29
CA LEU A 77 4.26 19.63 32.86
C LEU A 77 4.49 21.13 33.14
N ASP A 78 5.08 21.46 34.29
CA ASP A 78 5.41 22.83 34.69
C ASP A 78 6.48 23.47 33.78
N GLN A 79 7.40 22.66 33.24
CA GLN A 79 8.42 23.12 32.29
C GLN A 79 7.79 23.35 30.91
N LEU A 80 6.85 22.49 30.52
CA LEU A 80 6.13 22.61 29.25
C LEU A 80 5.22 23.85 29.21
N GLU A 81 4.52 24.15 30.31
CA GLU A 81 3.68 25.36 30.42
C GLU A 81 4.49 26.65 30.39
N LYS A 82 5.61 26.70 31.13
CA LYS A 82 6.44 27.90 31.25
C LYS A 82 7.19 28.22 29.95
N ASP A 83 7.68 27.20 29.27
CA ASP A 83 8.48 27.36 28.06
C ASP A 83 7.61 27.58 26.82
N ASN A 84 6.46 26.90 26.72
CA ASN A 84 5.49 27.20 25.66
C ASN A 84 4.90 28.59 25.83
N TYR A 85 4.62 29.05 27.06
CA TYR A 85 4.20 30.43 27.31
C TYR A 85 5.23 31.45 26.83
N THR A 86 6.53 31.19 27.00
CA THR A 86 7.60 32.11 26.56
C THR A 86 7.71 32.15 25.02
N LEU A 87 7.62 31.00 24.36
CA LEU A 87 7.65 30.90 22.90
C LEU A 87 6.39 31.51 22.25
N PHE A 88 5.21 31.21 22.81
CA PHE A 88 3.94 31.77 22.34
C PHE A 88 3.85 33.27 22.61
N LYS A 89 4.36 33.74 23.76
CA LYS A 89 4.42 35.16 24.08
C LYS A 89 5.37 35.89 23.15
N TRP A 90 6.52 35.32 22.79
CA TRP A 90 7.41 35.96 21.80
C TRP A 90 6.77 36.00 20.41
N LEU A 91 6.12 34.92 19.96
CA LEU A 91 5.35 34.91 18.71
C LEU A 91 4.21 35.94 18.76
N LEU A 92 3.47 36.00 19.86
CA LEU A 92 2.40 36.98 20.07
C LEU A 92 2.95 38.40 20.13
N ASP A 93 4.09 38.67 20.76
CA ASP A 93 4.74 39.99 20.80
C ASP A 93 5.21 40.41 19.39
N VAL A 94 5.64 39.45 18.55
CA VAL A 94 5.93 39.66 17.12
C VAL A 94 4.65 39.94 16.31
N PHE A 95 3.51 39.38 16.69
CA PHE A 95 2.21 39.59 16.05
C PHE A 95 1.37 40.76 16.64
N GLU A 96 1.61 41.19 17.89
CA GLU A 96 0.88 42.26 18.60
C GLU A 96 1.37 43.66 18.22
N ILE A 97 2.51 43.78 17.53
CA ILE A 97 2.93 45.05 16.89
C ILE A 97 1.93 45.47 15.79
N ASN A 98 1.01 44.59 15.37
CA ASN A 98 0.03 44.84 14.30
C ASN A 98 -1.36 45.34 14.73
N ASN A 99 -1.59 45.77 15.98
CA ASN A 99 -2.89 46.39 16.32
C ASN A 99 -2.78 47.55 17.33
N PHE A 100 -2.51 48.76 16.85
CA PHE A 100 -2.92 49.97 17.59
C PHE A 100 -3.20 51.17 16.67
N THR A 101 -4.47 51.39 16.33
CA THR A 101 -5.14 52.70 16.53
C THR A 101 -6.66 52.57 16.36
N LEU A 102 -7.40 52.49 17.47
CA LEU A 102 -8.58 53.33 17.78
C LEU A 102 -9.18 52.95 19.15
N GLN A 103 -8.96 53.86 20.09
CA GLN A 103 -9.69 54.17 21.33
C GLN A 103 -10.57 53.10 22.03
N LYS A 104 -10.21 52.88 23.32
CA LYS A 104 -11.06 52.49 24.47
C LYS A 104 -12.29 51.64 24.16
N ASN A 105 -12.21 50.34 24.46
CA ASN A 105 -13.41 49.58 24.82
C ASN A 105 -13.06 48.39 25.73
N ASP A 106 -13.71 48.35 26.90
CA ASP A 106 -13.67 47.26 27.89
C ASP A 106 -14.17 45.90 27.35
N THR A 107 -14.53 45.84 26.08
CA THR A 107 -15.06 44.68 25.36
C THR A 107 -14.00 43.59 25.16
N LEU A 108 -12.73 43.93 24.99
CA LEU A 108 -11.68 42.93 24.72
C LEU A 108 -11.33 42.09 25.96
N ALA A 109 -11.28 42.72 27.14
CA ALA A 109 -11.08 42.03 28.41
C ALA A 109 -12.26 41.08 28.72
N ASN A 110 -13.48 41.48 28.34
CA ASN A 110 -14.67 40.62 28.45
C ASN A 110 -14.63 39.47 27.44
N ASN A 111 -14.21 39.72 26.20
CA ASN A 111 -14.06 38.68 25.16
C ASN A 111 -12.99 37.65 25.52
N MET A 112 -11.87 38.07 26.13
CA MET A 112 -10.85 37.13 26.67
C MET A 112 -11.39 36.30 27.83
N LYS A 113 -12.17 36.92 28.73
CA LYS A 113 -12.82 36.23 29.85
C LYS A 113 -13.88 35.24 29.36
N ASP A 114 -14.53 35.52 28.24
CA ASP A 114 -15.52 34.64 27.61
C ASP A 114 -14.86 33.53 26.78
N ALA A 115 -13.72 33.78 26.13
CA ALA A 115 -12.89 32.75 25.49
C ALA A 115 -12.32 31.74 26.52
N GLN A 116 -11.87 32.22 27.69
CA GLN A 116 -11.44 31.36 28.79
C GLN A 116 -12.57 30.49 29.35
N LYS A 117 -13.79 31.04 29.46
CA LYS A 117 -14.98 30.25 29.83
C LYS A 117 -15.32 29.22 28.76
N LEU A 118 -15.16 29.56 27.48
CA LEU A 118 -15.36 28.64 26.35
C LEU A 118 -14.40 27.45 26.42
N PHE A 119 -13.12 27.72 26.68
CA PHE A 119 -12.10 26.69 26.83
C PHE A 119 -12.38 25.76 28.03
N ALA A 120 -12.89 26.31 29.13
CA ALA A 120 -13.30 25.53 30.30
C ALA A 120 -14.55 24.65 30.03
N VAL A 121 -15.46 25.08 29.14
CA VAL A 121 -16.62 24.27 28.71
C VAL A 121 -16.17 23.15 27.78
N PHE A 122 -15.32 23.42 26.79
CA PHE A 122 -14.75 22.39 25.92
C PHE A 122 -13.96 21.34 26.70
N LYS A 123 -13.20 21.77 27.71
CA LYS A 123 -12.49 20.87 28.63
C LYS A 123 -13.45 19.97 29.42
N LYS A 124 -14.56 20.50 29.93
CA LYS A 124 -15.59 19.70 30.61
C LYS A 124 -16.33 18.74 29.69
N ILE A 125 -16.56 19.11 28.43
CA ILE A 125 -17.14 18.24 27.41
C ILE A 125 -16.18 17.10 27.08
N GLN A 126 -14.87 17.37 27.03
CA GLN A 126 -13.84 16.36 26.79
C GLN A 126 -13.63 15.42 27.99
N GLU A 127 -13.89 15.91 29.21
CA GLU A 127 -13.74 15.16 30.47
C GLU A 127 -15.03 14.44 30.91
N SER A 128 -16.16 14.61 30.23
CA SER A 128 -17.44 13.95 30.56
C SER A 128 -17.98 13.08 29.43
N ASP A 129 -18.43 11.87 29.76
CA ASP A 129 -19.01 10.86 28.83
C ASP A 129 -20.41 11.24 28.27
N LEU A 130 -20.76 12.53 28.28
CA LEU A 130 -22.07 13.04 27.87
C LEU A 130 -22.05 13.54 26.42
N SER A 131 -23.13 13.24 25.68
CA SER A 131 -23.22 13.62 24.27
C SER A 131 -23.20 15.15 24.11
N LEU A 132 -22.40 15.63 23.15
CA LEU A 132 -22.23 17.05 22.77
C LEU A 132 -23.56 17.83 22.67
N LYS A 133 -24.63 17.13 22.28
CA LYS A 133 -25.98 17.67 22.10
C LYS A 133 -26.60 18.16 23.42
N THR A 134 -26.38 17.46 24.53
CA THR A 134 -26.97 17.78 25.83
C THR A 134 -26.38 19.06 26.43
N GLU A 135 -25.05 19.24 26.30
CA GLU A 135 -24.35 20.46 26.72
C GLU A 135 -24.72 21.67 25.84
N ILE A 136 -24.88 21.47 24.52
CA ILE A 136 -25.33 22.52 23.59
C ILE A 136 -26.75 23.00 23.96
N ASP A 137 -27.68 22.07 24.18
CA ASP A 137 -29.06 22.39 24.59
C ASP A 137 -29.09 23.12 25.95
N GLN A 138 -28.20 22.74 26.87
CA GLN A 138 -28.09 23.36 28.19
C GLN A 138 -27.41 24.74 28.12
N LEU A 139 -26.45 24.95 27.23
CA LEU A 139 -25.81 26.24 26.98
C LEU A 139 -26.80 27.23 26.33
N GLN A 140 -27.60 26.76 25.36
CA GLN A 140 -28.66 27.54 24.74
C GLN A 140 -29.73 27.95 25.77
N LYS A 141 -30.08 27.03 26.69
CA LYS A 141 -31.11 27.29 27.71
C LYS A 141 -30.63 28.18 28.85
N THR A 142 -29.38 28.04 29.29
CA THR A 142 -28.86 28.74 30.49
C THR A 142 -28.10 30.02 30.17
N LYS A 143 -27.52 30.16 28.97
CA LYS A 143 -26.71 31.32 28.55
C LYS A 143 -26.98 31.72 27.09
N PRO A 144 -28.22 32.09 26.74
CA PRO A 144 -28.63 32.32 25.35
C PRO A 144 -27.87 33.45 24.64
N GLN A 145 -27.40 34.47 25.35
CA GLN A 145 -26.59 35.55 24.75
C GLN A 145 -25.20 35.05 24.31
N LEU A 146 -24.54 34.24 25.13
CA LEU A 146 -23.25 33.62 24.79
C LEU A 146 -23.40 32.62 23.63
N PHE A 147 -24.50 31.85 23.63
CA PHE A 147 -24.84 30.95 22.54
C PHE A 147 -25.07 31.69 21.21
N ASN A 148 -25.79 32.83 21.24
CA ASN A 148 -26.00 33.65 20.05
C ASN A 148 -24.71 34.35 19.56
N SER A 149 -23.83 34.80 20.47
CA SER A 149 -22.51 35.33 20.10
C SER A 149 -21.61 34.26 19.50
N LEU A 150 -21.72 33.01 19.97
CA LEU A 150 -21.05 31.86 19.35
C LEU A 150 -21.58 31.58 17.95
N LEU A 151 -22.90 31.58 17.76
CA LEU A 151 -23.53 31.44 16.45
C LEU A 151 -23.08 32.53 15.46
N GLN A 152 -22.99 33.78 15.90
CA GLN A 152 -22.45 34.88 15.08
C GLN A 152 -20.98 34.71 14.71
N CYS A 153 -20.17 34.04 15.56
CA CYS A 153 -18.79 33.71 15.19
C CYS A 153 -18.70 32.60 14.13
N PHE A 154 -19.71 31.72 14.06
CA PHE A 154 -19.82 30.69 13.01
C PHE A 154 -20.51 31.17 11.73
N GLU A 155 -21.14 32.35 11.72
CA GLU A 155 -21.76 33.00 10.55
C GLU A 155 -20.77 33.55 9.51
N ILE A 156 -19.46 33.30 9.65
CA ILE A 156 -18.45 33.70 8.64
C ILE A 156 -18.35 32.70 7.46
N SER A 157 -19.16 31.63 7.41
CA SER A 157 -19.24 30.75 6.23
C SER A 157 -20.60 30.85 5.50
N PRO A 158 -20.67 31.44 4.29
CA PRO A 158 -21.93 31.88 3.67
C PRO A 158 -22.74 30.79 2.94
N ASN A 159 -22.55 29.49 3.20
CA ASN A 159 -23.13 28.44 2.34
C ASN A 159 -24.32 27.65 2.91
N TYR A 160 -24.83 27.94 4.11
CA TYR A 160 -25.85 27.05 4.73
C TYR A 160 -27.32 27.52 4.62
N TRP A 161 -27.60 28.76 4.21
CA TRP A 161 -28.97 29.33 4.21
C TRP A 161 -29.57 29.64 2.81
N ALA A 162 -28.93 29.19 1.73
CA ALA A 162 -29.37 29.52 0.37
C ALA A 162 -30.59 28.71 -0.11
N SER A 163 -30.81 27.49 0.40
CA SER A 163 -31.78 26.55 -0.22
C SER A 163 -33.25 26.95 0.00
N GLU A 164 -33.62 27.33 1.22
CA GLU A 164 -35.03 27.62 1.58
C GLU A 164 -35.50 28.96 0.97
N ASN A 165 -34.59 29.93 0.86
CA ASN A 165 -34.85 31.22 0.22
C ASN A 165 -34.90 31.12 -1.32
N LEU A 166 -34.14 30.21 -1.92
CA LEU A 166 -34.14 29.98 -3.37
C LEU A 166 -35.43 29.31 -3.83
N GLU A 167 -35.95 28.33 -3.07
CA GLU A 167 -37.22 27.66 -3.38
C GLU A 167 -38.43 28.60 -3.30
N LYS A 168 -38.45 29.49 -2.30
CA LYS A 168 -39.47 30.54 -2.17
C LYS A 168 -39.40 31.52 -3.34
N LYS A 169 -38.19 32.00 -3.67
CA LYS A 169 -37.97 32.89 -4.83
C LYS A 169 -38.33 32.21 -6.14
N MET A 170 -38.04 30.91 -6.33
CA MET A 170 -38.43 30.16 -7.53
C MET A 170 -39.95 29.98 -7.65
N ARG A 171 -40.67 29.81 -6.54
CA ARG A 171 -42.15 29.83 -6.53
C ARG A 171 -42.70 31.19 -6.97
N ASP A 172 -42.14 32.28 -6.46
CA ASP A 172 -42.51 33.64 -6.88
C ASP A 172 -42.18 33.90 -8.36
N HIS A 173 -41.10 33.30 -8.87
CA HIS A 173 -40.74 33.36 -10.30
C HIS A 173 -41.67 32.52 -11.18
N LYS A 174 -42.19 31.39 -10.69
CA LYS A 174 -43.21 30.57 -11.39
C LYS A 174 -44.53 31.34 -11.60
N VAL A 175 -44.89 32.20 -10.64
CA VAL A 175 -46.01 33.16 -10.78
C VAL A 175 -45.72 34.19 -11.87
N LEU A 176 -44.50 34.74 -11.91
CA LEU A 176 -44.02 35.64 -12.98
C LEU A 176 -44.09 34.97 -14.37
N PHE A 177 -43.64 33.73 -14.52
CA PHE A 177 -43.73 32.98 -15.78
C PHE A 177 -45.19 32.72 -16.20
N GLY A 178 -46.09 32.47 -15.24
CA GLY A 178 -47.53 32.35 -15.53
C GLY A 178 -48.17 33.66 -16.02
N VAL A 179 -47.66 34.81 -15.56
CA VAL A 179 -48.08 36.14 -16.03
C VAL A 179 -47.54 36.42 -17.44
N PHE A 180 -46.27 36.12 -17.71
CA PHE A 180 -45.65 36.29 -19.03
C PHE A 180 -46.19 35.33 -20.11
N ALA A 181 -46.50 34.09 -19.74
CA ALA A 181 -47.17 33.15 -20.65
C ALA A 181 -48.59 33.62 -21.02
N LYS A 182 -49.36 34.13 -20.05
CA LYS A 182 -50.65 34.78 -20.33
C LYS A 182 -50.49 36.02 -21.21
N LEU A 183 -49.45 36.84 -21.00
CA LEU A 183 -49.13 38.01 -21.83
C LEU A 183 -48.85 37.66 -23.30
N SER A 184 -48.13 36.57 -23.57
CA SER A 184 -47.88 36.10 -24.93
C SER A 184 -49.15 35.64 -25.67
N GLN A 185 -50.18 35.22 -24.92
CA GLN A 185 -51.50 34.85 -25.46
C GLN A 185 -52.38 36.07 -25.80
N TYR A 186 -51.99 37.28 -25.38
CA TYR A 186 -52.72 38.52 -25.57
C TYR A 186 -52.19 39.38 -26.72
N SER A 187 -51.50 38.79 -27.71
CA SER A 187 -50.99 39.52 -28.89
C SER A 187 -52.09 40.14 -29.77
N GLY A 188 -53.38 40.01 -29.41
CA GLY A 188 -54.53 40.70 -30.00
C GLY A 188 -55.45 41.40 -28.98
N ALA A 189 -55.00 41.62 -27.74
CA ALA A 189 -55.79 42.25 -26.68
C ALA A 189 -55.98 43.76 -26.86
N ASN A 190 -57.08 44.30 -26.33
CA ASN A 190 -57.33 45.74 -26.41
C ASN A 190 -56.32 46.55 -25.57
N TYR A 191 -56.17 47.83 -25.92
CA TYR A 191 -55.22 48.78 -25.29
C TYR A 191 -55.30 48.83 -23.76
N GLN A 192 -56.48 48.62 -23.18
CA GLN A 192 -56.70 48.68 -21.73
C GLN A 192 -56.16 47.45 -21.00
N GLN A 193 -56.20 46.28 -21.65
CA GLN A 193 -55.57 45.06 -21.13
C GLN A 193 -54.04 45.14 -21.22
N GLN A 194 -53.50 45.77 -22.27
CA GLN A 194 -52.07 46.04 -22.39
C GLN A 194 -51.57 46.98 -21.27
N GLN A 195 -52.30 48.07 -20.97
CA GLN A 195 -51.93 48.97 -19.87
C GLN A 195 -52.02 48.32 -18.49
N ASN A 196 -53.06 47.53 -18.22
CA ASN A 196 -53.16 46.80 -16.94
C ASN A 196 -52.03 45.78 -16.75
N CYS A 197 -51.57 45.18 -17.83
CA CYS A 197 -50.42 44.29 -17.79
C CYS A 197 -49.10 45.03 -17.64
N GLN A 198 -48.93 46.18 -18.30
CA GLN A 198 -47.76 47.04 -18.14
C GLN A 198 -47.62 47.53 -16.70
N GLN A 199 -48.72 47.94 -16.06
CA GLN A 199 -48.74 48.34 -14.65
C GLN A 199 -48.32 47.18 -13.72
N LYS A 200 -48.77 45.95 -13.98
CA LYS A 200 -48.37 44.77 -13.19
C LYS A 200 -46.90 44.40 -13.38
N ILE A 201 -46.36 44.56 -14.58
CA ILE A 201 -44.92 44.37 -14.84
C ILE A 201 -44.10 45.43 -14.10
N GLU A 202 -44.53 46.69 -14.12
CA GLU A 202 -43.87 47.78 -13.38
C GLU A 202 -43.89 47.56 -11.87
N ASP A 203 -45.03 47.13 -11.32
CA ASP A 203 -45.14 46.83 -9.88
C ASP A 203 -44.30 45.61 -9.49
N LEU A 204 -44.15 44.61 -10.37
CA LEU A 204 -43.26 43.47 -10.17
C LEU A 204 -41.77 43.85 -10.30
N ALA A 205 -41.42 44.72 -11.25
CA ALA A 205 -40.06 45.21 -11.43
C ALA A 205 -39.59 46.07 -10.26
N LYS A 206 -40.48 46.91 -9.71
CA LYS A 206 -40.22 47.69 -8.48
C LYS A 206 -39.94 46.81 -7.27
N ASN A 207 -40.55 45.63 -7.21
CA ASN A 207 -40.41 44.71 -6.08
C ASN A 207 -39.30 43.65 -6.27
N ASN A 208 -38.69 43.53 -7.46
CA ASN A 208 -37.64 42.54 -7.77
C ASN A 208 -36.43 43.17 -8.49
N GLN A 209 -35.70 44.04 -7.78
CA GLN A 209 -34.47 44.71 -8.24
C GLN A 209 -33.44 43.74 -8.86
N PHE A 210 -33.36 42.51 -8.35
CA PHE A 210 -32.43 41.49 -8.84
C PHE A 210 -32.74 41.02 -10.27
N LEU A 211 -34.02 40.75 -10.57
CA LEU A 211 -34.46 40.32 -11.90
C LEU A 211 -34.20 41.45 -12.91
N PHE A 212 -34.46 42.69 -12.52
CA PHE A 212 -34.19 43.86 -13.33
C PHE A 212 -32.70 44.03 -13.65
N ASN A 213 -31.82 43.89 -12.65
CA ASN A 213 -30.38 43.94 -12.85
C ASN A 213 -29.84 42.79 -13.72
N TYR A 214 -30.43 41.59 -13.61
CA TYR A 214 -30.07 40.46 -14.47
C TYR A 214 -30.49 40.70 -15.92
N LEU A 215 -31.71 41.19 -16.15
CA LEU A 215 -32.19 41.57 -17.49
C LEU A 215 -31.32 42.67 -18.11
N LEU A 216 -30.93 43.68 -17.33
CA LEU A 216 -29.97 44.71 -17.72
C LEU A 216 -28.65 44.14 -18.24
N LYS A 217 -28.06 43.19 -17.51
CA LYS A 217 -26.81 42.53 -17.92
C LYS A 217 -26.97 41.63 -19.15
N SER A 218 -28.12 40.96 -19.28
CA SER A 218 -28.36 40.02 -20.38
C SER A 218 -28.75 40.69 -21.71
N PHE A 219 -29.24 41.94 -21.68
CA PHE A 219 -29.56 42.70 -22.89
C PHE A 219 -28.36 43.44 -23.53
N ILE A 220 -27.13 43.20 -23.05
CA ILE A 220 -25.89 43.88 -23.47
C ILE A 220 -26.16 45.39 -23.62
N ILE A 221 -26.66 46.02 -22.56
CA ILE A 221 -26.75 47.47 -22.52
C ILE A 221 -25.35 47.97 -22.17
N SER A 222 -24.76 48.76 -23.07
CA SER A 222 -23.44 49.38 -22.90
C SER A 222 -23.31 49.99 -21.50
N GLU A 223 -22.38 49.46 -20.69
CA GLU A 223 -22.10 49.93 -19.33
C GLU A 223 -21.71 51.42 -19.27
N ASN A 224 -21.34 52.01 -20.42
CA ASN A 224 -20.93 53.41 -20.55
C ASN A 224 -22.08 54.43 -20.60
N LEU A 225 -23.35 53.99 -20.56
CA LEU A 225 -24.48 54.92 -20.55
C LEU A 225 -24.84 55.34 -19.11
N PRO A 226 -25.27 56.60 -18.87
CA PRO A 226 -25.84 57.00 -17.59
C PRO A 226 -27.02 56.10 -17.18
N PRO A 227 -27.23 55.80 -15.88
CA PRO A 227 -28.27 54.88 -15.41
C PRO A 227 -29.68 55.17 -15.96
N ASN A 228 -30.02 56.45 -16.14
CA ASN A 228 -31.31 56.87 -16.69
C ASN A 228 -31.46 56.54 -18.19
N GLN A 229 -30.37 56.57 -18.96
CA GLN A 229 -30.35 56.19 -20.38
C GLN A 229 -30.26 54.67 -20.55
N GLN A 230 -29.56 53.96 -19.66
CA GLN A 230 -29.61 52.49 -19.60
C GLN A 230 -31.05 52.01 -19.34
N LYS A 231 -31.75 52.66 -18.40
CA LYS A 231 -33.16 52.38 -18.11
C LYS A 231 -34.07 52.62 -19.32
N GLN A 232 -33.95 53.76 -20.00
CA GLN A 232 -34.76 54.04 -21.21
C GLN A 232 -34.47 53.08 -22.37
N GLN A 233 -33.20 52.73 -22.62
CA GLN A 233 -32.88 51.74 -23.65
C GLN A 233 -33.40 50.35 -23.29
N LEU A 234 -33.36 49.98 -22.01
CA LEU A 234 -33.95 48.74 -21.53
C LEU A 234 -35.47 48.74 -21.71
N GLU A 235 -36.15 49.84 -21.35
CA GLU A 235 -37.59 50.02 -21.56
C GLU A 235 -37.96 49.87 -23.04
N ILE A 236 -37.22 50.50 -23.96
CA ILE A 236 -37.46 50.39 -25.43
C ILE A 236 -37.23 48.96 -25.93
N LYS A 237 -36.17 48.27 -25.48
CA LYS A 237 -35.89 46.88 -25.88
C LYS A 237 -36.86 45.88 -25.24
N LEU A 238 -37.40 46.19 -24.05
CA LEU A 238 -38.43 45.39 -23.37
C LEU A 238 -39.83 45.60 -23.97
N LEU A 239 -40.08 46.76 -24.58
CA LEU A 239 -41.29 47.07 -25.33
C LEU A 239 -41.37 46.32 -26.68
N ASP A 240 -40.24 45.79 -27.18
CA ASP A 240 -40.24 44.83 -28.29
C ASP A 240 -40.68 43.44 -27.76
N PRO A 241 -41.87 42.96 -28.15
CA PRO A 241 -42.42 41.69 -27.65
C PRO A 241 -41.55 40.48 -28.01
N ILE A 242 -40.79 40.55 -29.11
CA ILE A 242 -39.96 39.43 -29.58
C ILE A 242 -38.69 39.34 -28.74
N LEU A 243 -38.02 40.48 -28.53
CA LEU A 243 -36.78 40.54 -27.74
C LEU A 243 -37.01 40.22 -26.27
N SER A 244 -38.13 40.68 -25.69
CA SER A 244 -38.51 40.34 -24.32
C SER A 244 -38.75 38.85 -24.14
N VAL A 245 -39.53 38.21 -25.03
CA VAL A 245 -39.78 36.75 -24.98
C VAL A 245 -38.48 35.95 -25.08
N GLN A 246 -37.56 36.34 -25.96
CA GLN A 246 -36.28 35.64 -26.12
C GLN A 246 -35.39 35.77 -24.87
N ALA A 247 -35.30 36.96 -24.26
CA ALA A 247 -34.54 37.15 -23.03
C ALA A 247 -35.13 36.37 -21.84
N PHE A 248 -36.46 36.32 -21.73
CA PHE A 248 -37.12 35.50 -20.72
C PHE A 248 -36.92 34.00 -20.95
N SER A 249 -36.96 33.53 -22.21
CA SER A 249 -36.65 32.14 -22.54
C SER A 249 -35.22 31.79 -22.14
N ASN A 250 -34.25 32.64 -22.50
CA ASN A 250 -32.84 32.43 -22.14
C ASN A 250 -32.63 32.41 -20.61
N PHE A 251 -33.32 33.29 -19.88
CA PHE A 251 -33.28 33.30 -18.41
C PHE A 251 -33.90 32.02 -17.82
N TYR A 252 -35.05 31.59 -18.34
CA TYR A 252 -35.69 30.34 -17.92
C TYR A 252 -34.79 29.14 -18.13
N ASP A 253 -34.16 29.03 -19.31
CA ASP A 253 -33.21 27.96 -19.62
C ASP A 253 -31.97 28.02 -18.72
N HIS A 254 -31.50 29.22 -18.40
CA HIS A 254 -30.41 29.40 -17.43
C HIS A 254 -30.81 28.93 -16.03
N CYS A 255 -31.99 29.31 -15.52
CA CYS A 255 -32.50 28.83 -14.24
C CYS A 255 -32.69 27.31 -14.22
N LYS A 256 -33.17 26.72 -15.32
CA LYS A 256 -33.32 25.26 -15.46
C LYS A 256 -31.97 24.55 -15.39
N ARG A 257 -30.93 25.08 -16.07
CA ARG A 257 -29.56 24.56 -15.98
C ARG A 257 -29.00 24.67 -14.57
N LEU A 258 -29.16 25.82 -13.91
CA LEU A 258 -28.73 26.01 -12.52
C LEU A 258 -29.43 25.05 -11.56
N ASN A 259 -30.73 24.80 -11.74
CA ASN A 259 -31.46 23.84 -10.91
C ASN A 259 -31.00 22.40 -11.13
N THR A 260 -30.64 22.05 -12.38
CA THR A 260 -30.05 20.73 -12.70
C THR A 260 -28.69 20.59 -12.02
N GLN A 261 -27.82 21.59 -12.15
CA GLN A 261 -26.50 21.60 -11.48
C GLN A 261 -26.62 21.53 -9.96
N LEU A 262 -27.60 22.22 -9.37
CA LEU A 262 -27.87 22.15 -7.94
C LEU A 262 -28.30 20.76 -7.50
N GLN A 263 -29.13 20.08 -8.31
CA GLN A 263 -29.55 18.71 -8.03
C GLN A 263 -28.38 17.73 -8.16
N ASP A 264 -27.57 17.84 -9.22
CA ASP A 264 -26.37 17.03 -9.42
C ASP A 264 -25.38 17.21 -8.25
N THR A 265 -25.23 18.45 -7.76
CA THR A 265 -24.38 18.75 -6.60
C THR A 265 -24.91 18.11 -5.31
N LYS A 266 -26.23 18.12 -5.09
CA LYS A 266 -26.87 17.45 -3.95
C LYS A 266 -26.69 15.93 -4.01
N ASP A 267 -26.86 15.36 -5.19
CA ASP A 267 -26.70 13.91 -5.38
C ASP A 267 -25.22 13.50 -5.17
N SER A 268 -24.27 14.31 -5.63
CA SER A 268 -22.85 14.14 -5.34
C SER A 268 -22.53 14.29 -3.85
N GLU A 269 -23.14 15.24 -3.13
CA GLU A 269 -22.96 15.40 -1.69
C GLU A 269 -23.47 14.16 -0.93
N ASN A 270 -24.64 13.64 -1.32
CA ASN A 270 -25.19 12.43 -0.73
C ASN A 270 -24.31 11.20 -0.97
N ALA A 271 -23.74 11.05 -2.18
CA ALA A 271 -22.79 9.99 -2.49
C ALA A 271 -21.53 10.08 -1.62
N MET A 272 -20.95 11.29 -1.47
CA MET A 272 -19.80 11.50 -0.59
C MET A 272 -20.12 11.22 0.88
N ARG A 273 -21.33 11.57 1.36
CA ARG A 273 -21.77 11.23 2.72
C ARG A 273 -21.85 9.71 2.94
N GLN A 274 -22.38 8.96 1.97
CA GLN A 274 -22.42 7.49 2.04
C GLN A 274 -21.03 6.86 2.06
N GLU A 275 -20.10 7.38 1.25
CA GLU A 275 -18.70 6.93 1.24
C GLU A 275 -18.00 7.23 2.57
N LEU A 276 -18.25 8.39 3.16
CA LEU A 276 -17.71 8.77 4.47
C LEU A 276 -18.24 7.85 5.58
N GLU A 277 -19.51 7.48 5.56
CA GLU A 277 -20.08 6.48 6.48
C GLU A 277 -19.45 5.09 6.29
N LYS A 278 -19.17 4.69 5.05
CA LYS A 278 -18.47 3.43 4.75
C LYS A 278 -17.05 3.43 5.32
N LEU A 279 -16.28 4.48 5.07
CA LEU A 279 -14.92 4.64 5.60
C LEU A 279 -14.90 4.68 7.13
N GLN A 280 -15.91 5.29 7.77
CA GLN A 280 -16.04 5.25 9.24
C GLN A 280 -16.28 3.83 9.77
N LYS A 281 -17.05 2.99 9.06
CA LYS A 281 -17.24 1.58 9.43
C LYS A 281 -15.97 0.76 9.25
N GLU A 282 -15.23 1.00 8.16
CA GLU A 282 -13.93 0.36 7.92
C GLU A 282 -12.91 0.76 9.00
N LYS A 283 -12.84 2.04 9.36
CA LYS A 283 -11.98 2.53 10.44
C LYS A 283 -12.26 1.83 11.78
N ARG A 284 -13.53 1.61 12.12
CA ARG A 284 -13.91 0.85 13.34
C ARG A 284 -13.48 -0.61 13.25
N SER A 285 -13.54 -1.20 12.06
CA SER A 285 -13.11 -2.59 11.83
C SER A 285 -11.59 -2.72 11.97
N VAL A 286 -10.82 -1.75 11.46
CA VAL A 286 -9.36 -1.72 11.62
C VAL A 286 -8.97 -1.64 13.10
N SER A 287 -9.59 -0.73 13.87
CA SER A 287 -9.36 -0.62 15.32
C SER A 287 -9.65 -1.94 16.05
N TYR A 288 -10.72 -2.65 15.68
CA TYR A 288 -11.03 -3.97 16.24
C TYR A 288 -9.94 -5.01 15.93
N TYR A 289 -9.38 -5.01 14.72
CA TYR A 289 -8.31 -5.93 14.35
C TYR A 289 -6.98 -5.58 15.03
N GLU A 290 -6.68 -4.30 15.23
CA GLU A 290 -5.52 -3.85 15.99
C GLU A 290 -5.57 -4.35 17.43
N ASP A 291 -6.72 -4.20 18.10
CA ASP A 291 -6.93 -4.74 19.44
C ASP A 291 -6.77 -6.27 19.47
N LYS A 292 -7.31 -6.98 18.46
CA LYS A 292 -7.18 -8.43 18.34
C LYS A 292 -5.75 -8.88 18.10
N MET A 293 -4.96 -8.15 17.31
CA MET A 293 -3.55 -8.45 17.12
C MET A 293 -2.76 -8.29 18.42
N GLN A 294 -3.01 -7.22 19.19
CA GLN A 294 -2.35 -7.02 20.49
C GLN A 294 -2.70 -8.14 21.48
N GLU A 295 -3.96 -8.59 21.50
CA GLU A 295 -4.39 -9.75 22.31
C GLU A 295 -3.61 -11.02 21.92
N LEU A 296 -3.49 -11.31 20.61
CA LEU A 296 -2.77 -12.47 20.11
C LEU A 296 -1.25 -12.40 20.35
N GLU A 297 -0.65 -11.21 20.27
CA GLU A 297 0.76 -10.99 20.61
C GLU A 297 1.01 -11.26 22.10
N ALA A 298 0.12 -10.77 22.98
CA ALA A 298 0.19 -11.03 24.40
C ALA A 298 0.02 -12.54 24.72
N GLU A 299 -0.89 -13.23 24.04
CA GLU A 299 -1.07 -14.68 24.16
C GLU A 299 0.18 -15.44 23.71
N ASN A 300 0.77 -15.06 22.58
CA ASN A 300 1.98 -15.69 22.06
C ASN A 300 3.18 -15.51 23.00
N GLU A 301 3.36 -14.32 23.57
CA GLU A 301 4.40 -14.09 24.60
C GLU A 301 4.14 -14.90 25.88
N ALA A 302 2.88 -15.03 26.31
CA ALA A 302 2.52 -15.89 27.43
C ALA A 302 2.82 -17.38 27.15
N LEU A 303 2.55 -17.85 25.93
CA LEU A 303 2.87 -19.21 25.48
C LEU A 303 4.37 -19.45 25.40
N LYS A 304 5.15 -18.51 24.86
CA LYS A 304 6.63 -18.60 24.86
C LYS A 304 7.19 -18.70 26.27
N LYS A 305 6.68 -17.87 27.19
CA LYS A 305 7.07 -17.93 28.61
C LYS A 305 6.73 -19.29 29.23
N LYS A 306 5.51 -19.78 29.04
CA LYS A 306 5.07 -21.09 29.53
C LYS A 306 5.89 -22.24 28.93
N SER A 307 6.23 -22.16 27.65
CA SER A 307 7.10 -23.12 26.98
C SER A 307 8.51 -23.09 27.57
N GLY A 308 9.08 -21.91 27.80
CA GLY A 308 10.38 -21.75 28.46
C GLY A 308 10.40 -22.33 29.87
N GLU A 309 9.35 -22.12 30.66
CA GLU A 309 9.17 -22.72 31.99
C GLU A 309 9.05 -24.25 31.93
N MET A 310 8.34 -24.79 30.94
CA MET A 310 8.24 -26.23 30.71
C MET A 310 9.60 -26.83 30.34
N PHE A 311 10.35 -26.20 29.43
CA PHE A 311 11.71 -26.64 29.08
C PHE A 311 12.68 -26.55 30.26
N ALA A 312 12.56 -25.52 31.10
CA ALA A 312 13.34 -25.40 32.33
C ALA A 312 13.01 -26.54 33.31
N THR A 313 11.73 -26.91 33.44
CA THR A 313 11.27 -28.03 34.27
C THR A 313 11.77 -29.37 33.74
N LEU A 314 11.63 -29.65 32.44
CA LEU A 314 12.16 -30.86 31.79
C LEU A 314 13.68 -30.96 31.94
N SER A 315 14.39 -29.84 31.80
CA SER A 315 15.84 -29.79 32.01
C SER A 315 16.24 -30.09 33.45
N ARG A 316 15.40 -29.75 34.45
CA ARG A 316 15.61 -30.10 35.85
C ARG A 316 15.31 -31.57 36.13
N GLN A 317 14.24 -32.12 35.54
CA GLN A 317 13.89 -33.54 35.67
C GLN A 317 14.95 -34.45 35.04
N ASN A 318 15.43 -34.12 33.84
CA ASN A 318 16.53 -34.86 33.18
C ASN A 318 17.86 -34.80 33.95
N ARG A 319 18.06 -33.81 34.85
CA ARG A 319 19.25 -33.78 35.73
C ARG A 319 19.13 -34.72 36.92
N ASN A 320 17.92 -35.10 37.32
CA ASN A 320 17.68 -35.90 38.52
C ASN A 320 17.55 -37.40 38.22
N GLU A 321 17.24 -37.81 36.99
CA GLU A 321 17.03 -39.23 36.64
C GLU A 321 18.26 -39.94 36.04
N THR A 322 19.28 -39.21 35.60
CA THR A 322 20.49 -39.82 35.03
C THR A 322 21.73 -39.53 35.87
N THR A 323 21.85 -40.24 36.99
CA THR A 323 23.16 -40.56 37.60
C THR A 323 23.86 -41.66 36.81
N THR A 324 24.08 -41.46 35.51
CA THR A 324 25.17 -42.10 34.76
C THR A 324 25.25 -41.49 33.36
N ILE A 325 26.47 -41.05 32.99
CA ILE A 325 26.93 -40.65 31.64
C ILE A 325 26.71 -39.17 31.25
N THR A 326 27.64 -38.33 31.72
CA THR A 326 28.20 -37.12 31.08
C THR A 326 27.24 -36.18 30.35
N SER A 327 26.59 -35.29 31.11
CA SER A 327 26.09 -34.01 30.61
C SER A 327 27.28 -33.08 30.30
N ASP A 328 27.86 -33.25 29.12
CA ASP A 328 29.03 -32.49 28.69
C ASP A 328 28.61 -31.08 28.26
N ASN A 329 29.11 -30.04 28.94
CA ASN A 329 28.78 -28.63 28.66
C ASN A 329 29.08 -28.23 27.20
N SER A 330 29.98 -28.97 26.53
CA SER A 330 30.29 -28.87 25.10
C SER A 330 29.05 -28.97 24.19
N ARG A 331 28.05 -29.78 24.57
CA ARG A 331 26.84 -29.98 23.75
C ARG A 331 25.98 -28.72 23.68
N ARG A 332 25.85 -27.98 24.78
CA ARG A 332 25.06 -26.73 24.82
C ARG A 332 25.68 -25.64 23.98
N GLN A 333 27.01 -25.50 24.04
CA GLN A 333 27.74 -24.55 23.22
C GLN A 333 27.58 -24.88 21.73
N ARG A 334 27.66 -26.15 21.35
CA ARG A 334 27.48 -26.59 19.96
C ARG A 334 26.08 -26.30 19.42
N ASP A 335 25.03 -26.57 20.20
CA ASP A 335 23.66 -26.27 19.79
C ASP A 335 23.45 -24.76 19.58
N THR A 336 24.08 -23.92 20.42
CA THR A 336 24.11 -22.46 20.21
C THR A 336 24.84 -22.08 18.92
N LEU A 337 26.03 -22.65 18.66
CA LEU A 337 26.79 -22.36 17.44
C LEU A 337 26.05 -22.78 16.17
N ILE A 338 25.38 -23.94 16.19
CA ILE A 338 24.54 -24.38 15.07
C ILE A 338 23.41 -23.39 14.83
N SER A 339 22.71 -22.94 15.88
CA SER A 339 21.64 -21.96 15.76
C SER A 339 22.15 -20.61 15.23
N GLU A 340 23.32 -20.14 15.69
CA GLU A 340 23.94 -18.90 15.21
C GLU A 340 24.37 -19.02 13.74
N PHE A 341 24.95 -20.17 13.36
CA PHE A 341 25.32 -20.48 11.98
C PHE A 341 24.11 -20.49 11.04
N GLN A 342 23.02 -21.16 11.43
CA GLN A 342 21.76 -21.17 10.67
C GLN A 342 21.11 -19.77 10.61
N THR A 343 21.18 -18.99 11.68
CA THR A 343 20.65 -17.60 11.71
C THR A 343 21.43 -16.70 10.76
N LEU A 344 22.75 -16.79 10.80
CA LEU A 344 23.61 -16.02 9.91
C LEU A 344 23.32 -16.36 8.44
N ALA A 345 23.15 -17.64 8.10
CA ALA A 345 22.81 -18.10 6.74
C ALA A 345 21.41 -17.63 6.27
N SER A 346 20.38 -17.89 7.09
CA SER A 346 18.98 -17.75 6.68
C SER A 346 18.45 -16.32 6.78
N GLN A 347 18.99 -15.51 7.70
CA GLN A 347 18.52 -14.15 7.97
C GLN A 347 19.53 -13.10 7.48
N ASP A 348 20.72 -13.06 8.08
CA ASP A 348 21.66 -11.95 7.89
C ASP A 348 22.24 -11.95 6.46
N PHE A 349 22.71 -13.11 5.95
CA PHE A 349 23.18 -13.26 4.57
C PHE A 349 22.07 -12.98 3.56
N LYS A 350 20.87 -13.53 3.80
CA LYS A 350 19.71 -13.33 2.92
C LYS A 350 19.34 -11.85 2.83
N ARG A 351 19.27 -11.14 3.96
CA ARG A 351 18.92 -9.72 4.01
C ARG A 351 19.91 -8.87 3.20
N ILE A 352 21.21 -9.02 3.45
CA ILE A 352 22.21 -8.21 2.75
C ILE A 352 22.27 -8.55 1.25
N THR A 353 22.06 -9.83 0.91
CA THR A 353 22.05 -10.28 -0.50
C THR A 353 20.96 -9.56 -1.27
N VAL A 354 19.75 -9.44 -0.69
CA VAL A 354 18.64 -8.72 -1.32
C VAL A 354 18.95 -7.23 -1.46
N GLN A 355 19.55 -6.60 -0.44
CA GLN A 355 19.95 -5.19 -0.53
C GLN A 355 20.98 -4.95 -1.64
N ILE A 356 22.03 -5.79 -1.71
CA ILE A 356 23.05 -5.71 -2.77
C ILE A 356 22.42 -5.97 -4.14
N PHE A 357 21.62 -7.02 -4.26
CA PHE A 357 20.99 -7.40 -5.53
C PHE A 357 20.07 -6.28 -6.05
N ASN A 358 19.26 -5.67 -5.19
CA ASN A 358 18.42 -4.54 -5.57
C ASN A 358 19.26 -3.35 -6.05
N TYR A 359 20.37 -3.05 -5.37
CA TYR A 359 21.31 -2.01 -5.82
C TYR A 359 21.92 -2.36 -7.19
N LEU A 360 22.33 -3.61 -7.41
CA LEU A 360 22.88 -4.06 -8.68
C LEU A 360 21.84 -4.00 -9.81
N ILE A 361 20.56 -4.28 -9.55
CA ILE A 361 19.48 -4.11 -10.55
C ILE A 361 19.34 -2.66 -10.99
N LEU A 362 19.48 -1.70 -10.08
CA LEU A 362 19.41 -0.27 -10.44
C LEU A 362 20.50 0.13 -11.44
N ILE A 363 21.64 -0.57 -11.41
CA ILE A 363 22.77 -0.33 -12.31
C ILE A 363 22.62 -1.16 -13.60
N ASN A 364 22.23 -2.42 -13.46
CA ASN A 364 22.03 -3.34 -14.57
C ASN A 364 20.70 -4.11 -14.41
N PRO A 365 19.60 -3.60 -15.04
CA PRO A 365 18.29 -4.23 -14.97
C PRO A 365 18.25 -5.66 -15.54
N GLU A 366 19.17 -6.05 -16.43
CA GLU A 366 19.18 -7.39 -17.03
C GLU A 366 19.45 -8.50 -15.99
N LEU A 367 20.07 -8.15 -14.86
CA LEU A 367 20.31 -9.08 -13.75
C LEU A 367 19.00 -9.65 -13.17
N GLN A 368 17.88 -8.97 -13.36
CA GLN A 368 16.56 -9.44 -12.93
C GLN A 368 16.17 -10.77 -13.60
N ASN A 369 16.60 -11.01 -14.84
CA ASN A 369 16.31 -12.24 -15.58
C ASN A 369 16.98 -13.46 -14.94
N ASN A 370 18.13 -13.26 -14.29
CA ASN A 370 18.93 -14.31 -13.65
C ASN A 370 18.97 -14.15 -12.12
N ARG A 371 17.92 -13.56 -11.53
CA ARG A 371 17.85 -13.19 -10.11
C ARG A 371 18.38 -14.27 -9.17
N LYS A 372 17.93 -15.52 -9.31
CA LYS A 372 18.35 -16.62 -8.43
C LYS A 372 19.86 -16.90 -8.51
N GLN A 373 20.41 -16.90 -9.71
CA GLN A 373 21.83 -17.16 -9.94
C GLN A 373 22.69 -16.00 -9.42
N GLU A 374 22.25 -14.76 -9.63
CA GLU A 374 22.96 -13.57 -9.12
C GLU A 374 22.90 -13.47 -7.60
N GLU A 375 21.74 -13.73 -6.98
CA GLU A 375 21.64 -13.83 -5.51
C GLU A 375 22.55 -14.95 -4.96
N ALA A 376 22.64 -16.09 -5.65
CA ALA A 376 23.54 -17.18 -5.27
C ALA A 376 25.02 -16.79 -5.39
N LYS A 377 25.41 -16.09 -6.47
CA LYS A 377 26.76 -15.57 -6.68
C LYS A 377 27.15 -14.56 -5.59
N ILE A 378 26.26 -13.62 -5.24
CA ILE A 378 26.48 -12.66 -4.16
C ILE A 378 26.73 -13.41 -2.84
N ARG A 379 25.87 -14.37 -2.48
CA ARG A 379 26.04 -15.18 -1.25
C ARG A 379 27.34 -15.97 -1.25
N SER A 380 27.73 -16.53 -2.39
CA SER A 380 29.00 -17.25 -2.54
C SER A 380 30.20 -16.34 -2.20
N ILE A 381 30.22 -15.13 -2.75
CA ILE A 381 31.29 -14.15 -2.49
C ILE A 381 31.30 -13.74 -1.01
N LEU A 382 30.13 -13.45 -0.43
CA LEU A 382 30.02 -13.13 0.99
C LEU A 382 30.54 -14.27 1.87
N SER A 383 30.17 -15.52 1.56
CA SER A 383 30.54 -16.70 2.34
C SER A 383 32.03 -16.97 2.25
N GLU A 384 32.61 -16.90 1.05
CA GLU A 384 34.03 -17.10 0.83
C GLU A 384 34.88 -16.03 1.54
N ARG A 385 34.49 -14.75 1.43
CA ARG A 385 35.25 -13.65 2.02
C ARG A 385 35.08 -13.53 3.54
N ILE A 386 33.88 -13.73 4.06
CA ILE A 386 33.61 -13.55 5.50
C ILE A 386 33.99 -14.81 6.27
N LEU A 387 33.51 -15.98 5.84
CA LEU A 387 33.61 -17.20 6.63
C LEU A 387 34.92 -17.94 6.34
N ILE A 388 35.25 -18.20 5.08
CA ILE A 388 36.45 -18.99 4.74
C ILE A 388 37.74 -18.17 4.89
N ALA A 389 37.82 -16.98 4.30
CA ALA A 389 38.99 -16.13 4.49
C ALA A 389 39.15 -15.68 5.95
N GLY A 390 38.04 -15.47 6.67
CA GLY A 390 38.04 -15.25 8.11
C GLY A 390 38.60 -16.45 8.89
N PHE A 391 38.18 -17.67 8.54
CA PHE A 391 38.65 -18.90 9.16
C PHE A 391 40.15 -19.10 8.96
N ASN A 392 40.63 -18.95 7.71
CA ASN A 392 42.05 -19.04 7.39
C ASN A 392 42.86 -17.99 8.14
N TRP A 393 42.37 -16.75 8.19
CA TRP A 393 43.06 -15.68 8.92
C TRP A 393 43.20 -15.96 10.42
N ILE A 394 42.15 -16.46 11.08
CA ILE A 394 42.17 -16.75 12.53
C ILE A 394 43.09 -17.95 12.82
N THR A 395 43.03 -18.99 11.98
CA THR A 395 43.84 -20.20 12.14
C THR A 395 45.33 -19.93 11.88
N GLU A 396 45.68 -19.13 10.86
CA GLU A 396 47.07 -18.75 10.58
C GLU A 396 47.71 -17.93 11.70
N LYS A 397 46.93 -17.08 12.38
CA LYS A 397 47.47 -16.17 13.39
C LYS A 397 47.67 -16.76 14.78
N ASN A 398 47.28 -18.02 15.03
CA ASN A 398 47.52 -18.90 16.21
C ASN A 398 47.45 -18.32 17.65
N SER A 399 47.26 -17.01 17.86
CA SER A 399 47.21 -16.35 19.16
C SER A 399 46.79 -14.87 19.01
N VAL A 400 45.67 -14.57 18.35
CA VAL A 400 45.09 -13.22 18.42
C VAL A 400 44.46 -13.06 19.80
N SER A 401 45.29 -12.78 20.80
CA SER A 401 44.87 -12.39 22.14
C SER A 401 44.11 -11.07 22.06
N SER A 402 42.78 -11.14 22.03
CA SER A 402 41.82 -10.11 22.48
C SER A 402 41.97 -8.65 22.01
N GLU A 403 42.85 -8.32 21.07
CA GLU A 403 43.00 -6.95 20.59
C GLU A 403 41.82 -6.57 19.70
N SER A 404 40.81 -5.96 20.33
CA SER A 404 39.57 -5.45 19.69
C SER A 404 39.84 -4.65 18.41
N ASN A 405 40.94 -3.88 18.37
CA ASN A 405 41.31 -3.06 17.22
C ASN A 405 41.70 -3.87 15.97
N LEU A 406 42.28 -5.06 16.14
CA LEU A 406 42.67 -5.92 15.01
C LEU A 406 41.44 -6.51 14.32
N TRP A 407 40.41 -6.88 15.09
CA TRP A 407 39.15 -7.41 14.57
C TRP A 407 38.39 -6.38 13.74
N ILE A 408 38.29 -5.15 14.24
CA ILE A 408 37.62 -4.05 13.52
C ILE A 408 38.37 -3.75 12.22
N THR A 409 39.71 -3.67 12.27
CA THR A 409 40.53 -3.43 11.08
C THR A 409 40.33 -4.54 10.06
N LYS A 410 40.33 -5.80 10.49
CA LYS A 410 40.15 -6.93 9.57
C LYS A 410 38.75 -6.99 8.98
N ALA A 411 37.72 -6.68 9.76
CA ALA A 411 36.35 -6.60 9.27
C ALA A 411 36.21 -5.54 8.16
N LYS A 412 36.88 -4.38 8.31
CA LYS A 412 36.93 -3.34 7.28
C LYS A 412 37.66 -3.80 6.03
N GLU A 413 38.81 -4.45 6.16
CA GLU A 413 39.54 -5.02 5.02
C GLU A 413 38.68 -6.02 4.24
N ILE A 414 38.02 -6.96 4.92
CA ILE A 414 37.13 -7.94 4.28
C ILE A 414 35.95 -7.24 3.61
N THR A 415 35.34 -6.25 4.27
CA THR A 415 34.26 -5.45 3.70
C THR A 415 34.70 -4.74 2.42
N GLN A 416 35.92 -4.20 2.40
CA GLN A 416 36.49 -3.55 1.22
C GLN A 416 36.72 -4.55 0.08
N LEU A 417 37.21 -5.76 0.36
CA LEU A 417 37.38 -6.81 -0.65
C LEU A 417 36.04 -7.27 -1.24
N ILE A 418 35.03 -7.49 -0.39
CA ILE A 418 33.66 -7.81 -0.86
C ILE A 418 33.13 -6.69 -1.75
N THR A 419 33.35 -5.45 -1.33
CA THR A 419 32.94 -4.28 -2.10
C THR A 419 33.62 -4.25 -3.47
N GLN A 420 34.92 -4.52 -3.52
CA GLN A 420 35.66 -4.61 -4.78
C GLN A 420 35.16 -5.74 -5.67
N ASP A 421 34.87 -6.92 -5.13
CA ASP A 421 34.41 -8.07 -5.92
C ASP A 421 32.99 -7.89 -6.48
N LEU A 422 32.09 -7.30 -5.70
CA LEU A 422 30.68 -7.16 -6.08
C LEU A 422 30.41 -5.92 -6.94
N PHE A 423 31.21 -4.86 -6.78
CA PHE A 423 30.95 -3.54 -7.37
C PHE A 423 32.04 -3.08 -8.34
N GLN A 424 32.89 -4.00 -8.81
CA GLN A 424 34.01 -3.74 -9.72
C GLN A 424 33.63 -2.97 -11.00
N GLN A 425 32.37 -3.12 -11.47
CA GLN A 425 31.86 -2.48 -12.68
C GLN A 425 30.99 -1.25 -12.41
N SER A 426 30.68 -0.93 -11.15
CA SER A 426 29.82 0.21 -10.84
C SER A 426 30.66 1.46 -10.57
N THR A 427 30.44 2.50 -11.38
CA THR A 427 30.96 3.86 -11.12
C THR A 427 30.12 4.63 -10.10
N GLY A 428 29.01 4.05 -9.63
CA GLY A 428 28.11 4.66 -8.66
C GLY A 428 28.65 4.57 -7.23
N ASN A 429 28.36 5.59 -6.43
CA ASN A 429 28.59 5.52 -4.99
C ASN A 429 27.64 4.48 -4.39
N ILE A 430 28.20 3.49 -3.70
CA ILE A 430 27.42 2.49 -2.97
C ILE A 430 26.74 3.18 -1.78
N SER A 431 25.47 2.84 -1.53
CA SER A 431 24.74 3.40 -0.39
C SER A 431 25.47 3.12 0.92
N LYS A 432 25.57 4.13 1.80
CA LYS A 432 26.16 3.97 3.14
C LYS A 432 25.47 2.87 3.94
N GLU A 433 24.16 2.71 3.77
CA GLU A 433 23.37 1.66 4.44
C GLU A 433 23.84 0.25 4.08
N ILE A 434 24.20 0.02 2.81
CA ILE A 434 24.71 -1.28 2.34
C ILE A 434 26.08 -1.55 2.97
N ILE A 435 26.96 -0.54 2.99
CA ILE A 435 28.29 -0.65 3.58
C ILE A 435 28.20 -0.94 5.08
N GLU A 436 27.40 -0.20 5.83
CA GLU A 436 27.19 -0.41 7.26
C GLU A 436 26.60 -1.80 7.54
N SER A 437 25.65 -2.25 6.73
CA SER A 437 25.08 -3.59 6.83
C SER A 437 26.10 -4.69 6.52
N LEU A 438 27.01 -4.46 5.56
CA LEU A 438 28.11 -5.35 5.23
C LEU A 438 29.14 -5.44 6.37
N GLU A 439 29.51 -4.31 6.96
CA GLU A 439 30.45 -4.28 8.09
C GLU A 439 29.87 -5.05 9.29
N ASN A 440 28.59 -4.82 9.60
CA ASN A 440 27.88 -5.54 10.66
C ASN A 440 27.82 -7.05 10.38
N LEU A 441 27.51 -7.45 9.15
CA LEU A 441 27.52 -8.86 8.75
C LEU A 441 28.92 -9.46 8.91
N THR A 442 29.95 -8.76 8.46
CA THR A 442 31.33 -9.22 8.52
C THR A 442 31.78 -9.42 9.96
N GLN A 443 31.46 -8.48 10.86
CA GLN A 443 31.75 -8.61 12.29
C GLN A 443 31.06 -9.83 12.92
N LYS A 444 29.76 -10.03 12.64
CA LYS A 444 29.02 -11.21 13.11
C LYS A 444 29.63 -12.51 12.59
N GLY A 445 29.95 -12.57 11.30
CA GLY A 445 30.53 -13.76 10.67
C GLY A 445 31.92 -14.08 11.22
N LEU A 446 32.79 -13.08 11.40
CA LEU A 446 34.11 -13.27 12.01
C LEU A 446 34.01 -13.74 13.46
N LYS A 447 33.06 -13.19 14.25
CA LYS A 447 32.79 -13.68 15.61
C LYS A 447 32.38 -15.15 15.59
N LEU A 448 31.43 -15.53 14.74
CA LEU A 448 30.98 -16.91 14.62
C LEU A 448 32.14 -17.86 14.24
N VAL A 449 32.97 -17.47 13.28
CA VAL A 449 34.14 -18.26 12.87
C VAL A 449 35.10 -18.46 14.05
N LYS A 450 35.34 -17.41 14.85
CA LYS A 450 36.14 -17.50 16.07
C LYS A 450 35.58 -18.56 17.01
N ASP A 451 34.28 -18.54 17.22
CA ASP A 451 33.62 -19.41 18.18
C ASP A 451 33.59 -20.87 17.67
N ILE A 452 33.47 -21.07 16.35
CA ILE A 452 33.60 -22.38 15.68
C ILE A 452 35.02 -22.97 15.85
N ILE A 453 36.06 -22.17 15.61
CA ILE A 453 37.47 -22.61 15.76
C ILE A 453 37.76 -23.02 17.22
N ASN A 454 37.14 -22.33 18.18
CA ASN A 454 37.32 -22.59 19.61
C ASN A 454 36.35 -23.66 20.16
N ASP A 455 35.49 -24.29 19.35
CA ASP A 455 34.67 -25.43 19.78
C ASP A 455 35.56 -26.61 20.23
N GLN A 456 34.98 -27.56 20.98
CA GLN A 456 35.67 -28.76 21.43
C GLN A 456 34.89 -30.03 21.01
N PRO A 457 35.38 -30.80 20.01
CA PRO A 457 36.56 -30.52 19.19
C PRO A 457 36.41 -29.26 18.32
N PRO A 458 37.52 -28.69 17.80
CA PRO A 458 37.47 -27.55 16.88
C PRO A 458 36.57 -27.82 15.67
N GLY A 459 35.76 -26.83 15.33
CA GLY A 459 34.94 -26.85 14.14
C GLY A 459 35.72 -26.53 12.87
N GLU A 460 35.27 -27.08 11.75
CA GLU A 460 35.80 -26.83 10.43
C GLU A 460 34.69 -26.35 9.48
N LEU A 461 35.02 -25.35 8.68
CA LEU A 461 34.17 -24.88 7.58
C LEU A 461 34.73 -25.39 6.26
N TRP A 462 33.85 -25.76 5.32
CA TRP A 462 34.28 -26.12 3.96
C TRP A 462 33.39 -25.53 2.88
N ILE A 463 34.00 -25.23 1.74
CA ILE A 463 33.32 -24.87 0.49
C ILE A 463 33.64 -25.93 -0.55
N GLU A 464 32.61 -26.44 -1.22
CA GLU A 464 32.81 -27.35 -2.35
C GLU A 464 33.20 -26.53 -3.60
N PRO A 465 34.24 -26.92 -4.35
CA PRO A 465 34.66 -26.19 -5.53
C PRO A 465 33.64 -26.28 -6.66
N LYS A 466 33.59 -25.22 -7.47
CA LYS A 466 32.78 -25.15 -8.69
C LYS A 466 33.05 -26.34 -9.61
N GLY A 467 31.99 -26.91 -10.19
CA GLY A 467 32.02 -28.04 -11.12
C GLY A 467 31.97 -29.41 -10.44
N LYS A 468 31.87 -29.49 -9.11
CA LYS A 468 31.68 -30.76 -8.40
C LYS A 468 30.24 -31.25 -8.48
N ASN A 469 30.05 -32.57 -8.47
CA ASN A 469 28.72 -33.16 -8.40
C ASN A 469 28.05 -32.83 -7.07
N PHE A 470 26.76 -32.51 -7.11
CA PHE A 470 25.93 -32.46 -5.92
C PHE A 470 26.01 -33.79 -5.14
N ASN A 471 25.99 -33.70 -3.82
CA ASN A 471 26.05 -34.84 -2.91
C ASN A 471 25.04 -34.62 -1.78
N PRO A 472 23.94 -35.38 -1.71
CA PRO A 472 22.88 -35.15 -0.74
C PRO A 472 23.34 -35.34 0.71
N ASP A 473 24.43 -36.07 0.97
CA ASP A 473 24.96 -36.26 2.33
C ASP A 473 25.71 -35.03 2.83
N LYS A 474 26.24 -34.21 1.91
CA LYS A 474 27.09 -33.05 2.22
C LYS A 474 26.46 -31.70 1.87
N HIS A 475 25.49 -31.71 0.97
CA HIS A 475 24.97 -30.51 0.32
C HIS A 475 23.46 -30.42 0.47
N GLU A 476 22.99 -29.18 0.58
CA GLU A 476 21.59 -28.80 0.48
C GLU A 476 21.43 -27.86 -0.73
N PRO A 477 20.55 -28.17 -1.70
CA PRO A 477 20.38 -27.30 -2.85
C PRO A 477 19.54 -26.08 -2.47
N ILE A 478 19.84 -24.92 -3.04
CA ILE A 478 18.94 -23.76 -2.92
C ILE A 478 17.56 -24.13 -3.47
N ILE A 479 16.50 -23.68 -2.79
CA ILE A 479 15.10 -23.92 -3.17
C ILE A 479 14.88 -23.61 -4.65
N GLY A 480 14.45 -24.62 -5.40
CA GLY A 480 14.17 -24.54 -6.82
C GLY A 480 15.38 -24.79 -7.74
N CYS A 481 16.51 -25.27 -7.22
CA CYS A 481 17.60 -25.87 -8.00
C CYS A 481 17.49 -27.40 -7.98
N GLU A 482 18.08 -28.06 -8.98
CA GLU A 482 18.06 -29.53 -9.09
C GLU A 482 18.97 -30.20 -8.05
N ALA A 483 18.50 -31.28 -7.44
CA ALA A 483 19.24 -32.02 -6.42
C ALA A 483 20.24 -33.05 -7.00
N ASP A 484 20.64 -32.92 -8.26
CA ASP A 484 21.49 -33.89 -8.98
C ASP A 484 22.43 -33.25 -10.03
N GLY A 485 22.61 -31.93 -9.98
CA GLY A 485 23.46 -31.16 -10.91
C GLY A 485 24.93 -30.98 -10.52
N LEU A 486 25.62 -30.11 -11.27
CA LEU A 486 26.95 -29.60 -10.95
C LEU A 486 26.84 -28.34 -10.08
N ILE A 487 27.67 -28.24 -9.05
CA ILE A 487 27.72 -27.06 -8.17
C ILE A 487 28.34 -25.91 -8.94
N LEU A 488 27.57 -24.84 -9.15
CA LEU A 488 28.06 -23.60 -9.72
C LEU A 488 28.60 -22.66 -8.64
N TYR A 489 27.88 -22.57 -7.52
CA TYR A 489 28.24 -21.74 -6.37
C TYR A 489 27.97 -22.48 -5.06
N THR A 490 28.89 -22.37 -4.10
CA THR A 490 28.61 -22.72 -2.70
C THR A 490 28.20 -21.44 -1.97
N THR A 491 26.91 -21.27 -1.79
CA THR A 491 26.33 -20.03 -1.26
C THR A 491 26.48 -19.89 0.25
N TYR A 492 26.64 -21.01 0.96
CA TYR A 492 26.99 -21.03 2.37
C TYR A 492 27.85 -22.27 2.65
N PRO A 493 28.97 -22.15 3.40
CA PRO A 493 29.84 -23.29 3.65
C PRO A 493 29.12 -24.35 4.48
N GLY A 494 29.63 -25.57 4.45
CA GLY A 494 29.23 -26.59 5.41
C GLY A 494 29.99 -26.43 6.72
N TYR A 495 29.44 -26.95 7.81
CA TYR A 495 30.05 -26.94 9.14
C TYR A 495 30.13 -28.36 9.72
N ARG A 496 31.33 -28.77 10.12
CA ARG A 496 31.61 -30.10 10.71
C ARG A 496 32.54 -30.01 11.91
N THR A 497 32.54 -31.07 12.71
CA THR A 497 33.48 -31.26 13.80
C THR A 497 34.06 -32.66 13.70
N GLY A 498 35.37 -32.77 13.43
CA GLY A 498 36.00 -34.03 13.07
C GLY A 498 35.34 -34.64 11.81
N SER A 499 34.86 -35.89 11.92
CA SER A 499 34.17 -36.58 10.82
C SER A 499 32.67 -36.28 10.74
N ARG A 500 32.09 -35.61 11.75
CA ARG A 500 30.65 -35.39 11.83
C ARG A 500 30.25 -34.08 11.17
N ILE A 501 29.42 -34.17 10.14
CA ILE A 501 28.73 -33.02 9.55
C ILE A 501 27.65 -32.56 10.52
N LEU A 502 27.71 -31.28 10.91
CA LEU A 502 26.71 -30.63 11.73
C LEU A 502 25.69 -29.91 10.86
N GLU A 503 26.17 -29.17 9.84
CA GLU A 503 25.34 -28.48 8.86
C GLU A 503 25.90 -28.72 7.45
N LYS A 504 25.01 -28.99 6.48
CA LYS A 504 25.36 -29.20 5.07
C LYS A 504 25.70 -27.87 4.40
N ALA A 505 26.55 -27.91 3.39
CA ALA A 505 26.81 -26.71 2.58
C ALA A 505 25.61 -26.39 1.69
N ILE A 506 25.22 -25.12 1.60
CA ILE A 506 24.11 -24.69 0.75
C ILE A 506 24.65 -24.33 -0.62
N VAL A 507 24.21 -25.04 -1.67
CA VAL A 507 24.78 -24.94 -3.01
C VAL A 507 23.75 -24.55 -4.07
N PHE A 508 24.19 -23.80 -5.07
CA PHE A 508 23.45 -23.55 -6.30
C PHE A 508 23.96 -24.51 -7.37
N THR A 509 23.07 -25.33 -7.91
CA THR A 509 23.37 -26.38 -8.89
C THR A 509 22.80 -26.03 -10.27
N VAL A 510 23.48 -26.49 -11.31
CA VAL A 510 23.02 -26.43 -12.71
C VAL A 510 22.99 -27.84 -13.32
N PRO A 511 22.10 -28.11 -14.29
CA PRO A 511 22.06 -29.39 -14.99
C PRO A 511 23.43 -29.75 -15.60
N LYS A 512 23.80 -31.03 -15.58
CA LYS A 512 25.08 -31.51 -16.15
C LYS A 512 25.23 -31.21 -17.65
N SER A 513 24.13 -31.01 -18.36
CA SER A 513 24.11 -30.71 -19.80
C SER A 513 24.42 -29.25 -20.14
N GLU A 514 24.38 -28.33 -19.18
CA GLU A 514 24.52 -26.88 -19.44
C GLU A 514 25.97 -26.36 -19.31
N THR A 515 26.92 -27.20 -18.88
CA THR A 515 28.34 -26.82 -18.86
C THR A 515 29.01 -27.01 -20.23
N ASN A 516 28.59 -26.22 -21.22
CA ASN A 516 29.49 -25.90 -22.33
C ASN A 516 30.46 -24.82 -21.81
N PRO A 517 31.78 -25.08 -21.71
CA PRO A 517 32.73 -24.05 -21.32
C PRO A 517 32.70 -22.92 -22.37
N PRO A 518 32.87 -21.64 -21.96
CA PRO A 518 33.08 -20.57 -22.92
C PRO A 518 34.45 -20.80 -23.58
N THR A 519 34.45 -21.41 -24.76
CA THR A 519 35.64 -21.60 -25.60
C THR A 519 36.06 -20.26 -26.22
N ASN A 520 36.97 -19.56 -25.54
CA ASN A 520 38.07 -18.88 -26.21
C ASN A 520 39.31 -19.73 -25.93
N ASP A 521 39.67 -20.59 -26.88
CA ASP A 521 41.03 -20.68 -27.43
C ASP A 521 41.09 -21.80 -28.46
N VAL A 522 41.62 -21.42 -29.62
CA VAL A 522 41.92 -22.28 -30.76
C VAL A 522 43.11 -23.15 -30.40
N GLU A 523 42.92 -24.47 -30.37
CA GLU A 523 44.00 -25.37 -30.78
C GLU A 523 43.47 -26.65 -31.42
N ILE A 524 44.01 -26.90 -32.61
CA ILE A 524 43.75 -28.02 -33.50
C ILE A 524 44.54 -29.21 -32.99
N THR A 525 43.92 -30.40 -32.83
CA THR A 525 44.41 -31.67 -33.41
C THR A 525 43.52 -32.90 -33.09
N SER A 526 43.09 -33.53 -34.18
CA SER A 526 43.01 -34.98 -34.47
C SER A 526 42.32 -36.00 -33.52
N ASN A 527 41.14 -36.45 -33.99
CA ASN A 527 40.82 -37.80 -34.49
C ASN A 527 40.72 -39.06 -33.58
N ILE A 528 39.59 -39.75 -33.81
CA ILE A 528 39.25 -41.20 -33.76
C ILE A 528 38.54 -41.73 -32.50
N GLY A 529 37.35 -42.31 -32.71
CA GLY A 529 36.76 -43.30 -31.84
C GLY A 529 35.24 -43.46 -31.92
N GLU A 530 34.71 -43.95 -33.05
CA GLU A 530 33.35 -44.51 -33.13
C GLU A 530 33.23 -45.77 -32.25
N THR A 531 32.16 -45.88 -31.46
CA THR A 531 31.44 -47.15 -31.27
C THR A 531 29.99 -46.89 -30.90
N ASN A 532 29.09 -47.33 -31.78
CA ASN A 532 27.66 -47.51 -31.55
C ASN A 532 27.43 -48.59 -30.49
N THR A 533 26.44 -48.39 -29.62
CA THR A 533 25.73 -49.52 -29.00
C THR A 533 24.29 -49.10 -28.72
N GLU A 534 23.40 -49.60 -29.57
CA GLU A 534 21.95 -49.63 -29.35
C GLU A 534 21.63 -50.56 -28.17
N SER A 535 20.75 -50.11 -27.27
CA SER A 535 20.05 -50.96 -26.31
C SER A 535 18.63 -50.45 -26.17
N SER A 536 17.73 -51.14 -26.86
CA SER A 536 16.28 -50.99 -26.77
C SER A 536 15.74 -51.65 -25.50
N ASP A 537 15.07 -50.88 -24.65
CA ASP A 537 14.09 -51.42 -23.71
C ASP A 537 12.77 -50.64 -23.85
N ILE A 538 11.78 -51.34 -24.39
CA ILE A 538 10.41 -50.87 -24.59
C ILE A 538 9.71 -50.93 -23.24
N SER A 539 9.76 -49.82 -22.49
CA SER A 539 8.83 -49.53 -21.42
C SER A 539 7.64 -48.77 -22.01
N LEU A 540 6.43 -49.26 -21.76
CA LEU A 540 5.15 -48.60 -22.09
C LEU A 540 5.01 -47.31 -21.26
N SER A 541 5.81 -46.31 -21.60
CA SER A 541 5.71 -44.93 -21.17
C SER A 541 4.72 -44.24 -22.10
N SER A 542 3.64 -43.72 -21.53
CA SER A 542 2.79 -42.73 -22.21
C SER A 542 3.71 -41.62 -22.70
N LYS A 543 3.91 -41.57 -24.02
CA LYS A 543 4.80 -40.63 -24.69
C LYS A 543 4.38 -39.22 -24.28
N LEU A 544 5.13 -38.60 -23.37
CA LEU A 544 4.86 -37.25 -22.90
C LEU A 544 5.04 -36.33 -24.12
N ILE A 545 3.93 -35.80 -24.62
CA ILE A 545 3.93 -34.85 -25.73
C ILE A 545 4.70 -33.61 -25.26
N SER A 546 5.71 -33.22 -26.04
CA SER A 546 6.58 -32.09 -25.69
C SER A 546 5.79 -30.78 -25.64
N ALA A 547 6.28 -29.78 -24.90
CA ALA A 547 5.65 -28.46 -24.86
C ALA A 547 5.55 -27.81 -26.25
N ALA A 548 6.57 -28.02 -27.11
CA ALA A 548 6.58 -27.54 -28.48
C ALA A 548 5.44 -28.16 -29.31
N ASP A 549 5.21 -29.46 -29.17
CA ASP A 549 4.13 -30.16 -29.86
C ASP A 549 2.76 -29.76 -29.34
N LYS A 550 2.64 -29.49 -28.03
CA LYS A 550 1.40 -28.98 -27.43
C LYS A 550 1.02 -27.61 -27.97
N VAL A 551 1.99 -26.68 -28.04
CA VAL A 551 1.78 -25.34 -28.60
C VAL A 551 1.47 -25.41 -30.11
N LYS A 552 2.10 -26.32 -30.85
CA LYS A 552 1.77 -26.55 -32.27
C LYS A 552 0.34 -27.06 -32.45
N GLY A 553 -0.08 -28.07 -31.68
CA GLY A 553 -1.45 -28.59 -31.76
C GLY A 553 -2.53 -27.56 -31.40
N LEU A 554 -2.27 -26.69 -30.41
CA LEU A 554 -3.18 -25.58 -30.09
C LEU A 554 -3.27 -24.56 -31.22
N ASN A 555 -2.14 -24.23 -31.86
CA ASN A 555 -2.11 -23.35 -33.03
C ASN A 555 -2.85 -23.96 -34.23
N GLU A 556 -2.71 -25.26 -34.47
CA GLU A 556 -3.44 -25.98 -35.52
C GLU A 556 -4.97 -25.98 -35.28
N LYS A 557 -5.41 -25.88 -34.01
CA LYS A 557 -6.82 -25.68 -33.64
C LYS A 557 -7.26 -24.20 -33.64
N GLY A 558 -6.44 -23.29 -34.17
CA GLY A 558 -6.77 -21.88 -34.37
C GLY A 558 -6.50 -20.98 -33.16
N MET A 559 -5.82 -21.47 -32.12
CA MET A 559 -5.44 -20.64 -30.98
C MET A 559 -4.09 -19.97 -31.23
N SER A 560 -4.08 -18.64 -31.39
CA SER A 560 -2.84 -17.88 -31.60
C SER A 560 -1.93 -17.91 -30.37
N ASP A 561 -0.62 -17.72 -30.56
CA ASP A 561 0.37 -17.66 -29.47
C ASP A 561 0.00 -16.62 -28.40
N GLN A 562 -0.67 -15.52 -28.77
CA GLN A 562 -1.16 -14.50 -27.84
C GLN A 562 -2.34 -14.97 -26.98
N ASN A 563 -3.23 -15.79 -27.53
CA ASN A 563 -4.35 -16.38 -26.80
C ASN A 563 -3.90 -17.51 -25.86
N ILE A 564 -2.91 -18.31 -26.29
CA ILE A 564 -2.27 -19.31 -25.42
C ILE A 564 -1.60 -18.58 -24.24
N ALA A 565 -0.85 -17.52 -24.54
CA ALA A 565 -0.12 -16.74 -23.55
C ALA A 565 -1.03 -16.09 -22.50
N SER A 566 -2.17 -15.53 -22.91
CA SER A 566 -3.12 -14.92 -21.97
C SER A 566 -3.77 -15.95 -21.04
N LYS A 567 -4.10 -17.15 -21.55
CA LYS A 567 -4.74 -18.21 -20.75
C LYS A 567 -3.81 -18.82 -19.70
N ILE A 568 -2.51 -18.87 -19.96
CA ILE A 568 -1.53 -19.44 -19.01
C ILE A 568 -0.71 -18.35 -18.28
N VAL A 569 -1.01 -17.07 -18.52
CA VAL A 569 -0.40 -15.89 -17.87
C VAL A 569 1.11 -15.78 -18.14
N VAL A 570 1.50 -15.83 -19.42
CA VAL A 570 2.86 -15.56 -19.90
C VAL A 570 2.85 -14.58 -21.07
N SER A 571 4.02 -14.17 -21.57
CA SER A 571 4.10 -13.34 -22.79
C SER A 571 3.98 -14.19 -24.06
N SER A 572 3.45 -13.62 -25.15
CA SER A 572 3.36 -14.29 -26.45
C SER A 572 4.73 -14.74 -26.98
N GLN A 573 5.79 -13.96 -26.70
CA GLN A 573 7.17 -14.32 -27.03
C GLN A 573 7.60 -15.61 -26.32
N THR A 574 7.21 -15.80 -25.06
CA THR A 574 7.52 -17.02 -24.30
C THR A 574 6.90 -18.25 -24.95
N VAL A 575 5.63 -18.16 -25.37
CA VAL A 575 4.94 -19.24 -26.09
C VAL A 575 5.60 -19.52 -27.45
N SER A 576 6.00 -18.49 -28.18
CA SER A 576 6.77 -18.64 -29.43
C SER A 576 8.10 -19.36 -29.20
N ASN A 577 8.82 -19.05 -28.13
CA ASN A 577 10.08 -19.71 -27.81
C ASN A 577 9.86 -21.20 -27.47
N TRP A 578 8.80 -21.54 -26.72
CA TRP A 578 8.43 -22.94 -26.48
C TRP A 578 8.06 -23.69 -27.76
N LYS A 579 7.32 -23.04 -28.68
CA LYS A 579 6.95 -23.59 -29.99
C LYS A 579 8.15 -23.95 -30.85
N LYS A 580 9.21 -23.14 -30.77
CA LYS A 580 10.49 -23.35 -31.47
C LYS A 580 11.44 -24.30 -30.74
N GLY A 581 11.14 -24.66 -29.49
CA GLY A 581 12.05 -25.42 -28.63
C GLY A 581 13.25 -24.62 -28.10
N GLU A 582 13.18 -23.28 -28.16
CA GLU A 582 14.24 -22.38 -27.67
C GLU A 582 14.19 -22.24 -26.13
N SER A 583 13.06 -22.57 -25.50
CA SER A 583 12.92 -22.62 -24.05
C SER A 583 11.89 -23.67 -23.61
N HIS A 584 11.87 -23.97 -22.31
CA HIS A 584 10.92 -24.91 -21.70
C HIS A 584 9.99 -24.16 -20.73
N PRO A 585 8.71 -24.56 -20.60
CA PRO A 585 7.83 -24.00 -19.59
C PRO A 585 8.30 -24.40 -18.19
N SER A 586 8.15 -23.51 -17.21
CA SER A 586 8.26 -23.87 -15.78
C SER A 586 7.19 -24.91 -15.43
N LYS A 587 7.36 -25.63 -14.31
CA LYS A 587 6.42 -26.68 -13.87
C LYS A 587 4.95 -26.21 -13.87
N ASP A 588 4.66 -25.08 -13.23
CA ASP A 588 3.31 -24.52 -13.16
C ASP A 588 2.76 -24.15 -14.55
N ASN A 589 3.62 -23.63 -15.43
CA ASN A 589 3.21 -23.26 -16.79
C ASN A 589 3.04 -24.50 -17.68
N ALA A 590 3.80 -25.56 -17.44
CA ALA A 590 3.65 -26.84 -18.12
C ALA A 590 2.32 -27.49 -17.74
N GLU A 591 1.96 -27.49 -16.46
CA GLU A 591 0.66 -28.00 -16.00
C GLU A 591 -0.52 -27.21 -16.60
N LYS A 592 -0.43 -25.87 -16.64
CA LYS A 592 -1.45 -25.03 -17.29
C LYS A 592 -1.53 -25.26 -18.81
N LEU A 593 -0.38 -25.40 -19.46
CA LEU A 593 -0.31 -25.70 -20.90
C LEU A 593 -0.90 -27.08 -21.20
N ASP A 594 -0.69 -28.06 -20.31
CA ASP A 594 -1.24 -29.41 -20.42
C ASP A 594 -2.76 -29.42 -20.26
N GLN A 595 -3.28 -28.70 -19.25
CA GLN A 595 -4.73 -28.52 -19.08
C GLN A 595 -5.35 -27.85 -20.31
N LEU A 596 -4.72 -26.79 -20.82
CA LEU A 596 -5.19 -26.07 -22.00
C LEU A 596 -5.15 -26.96 -23.25
N TYR A 597 -4.09 -27.75 -23.41
CA TYR A 597 -3.96 -28.70 -24.51
C TYR A 597 -5.03 -29.79 -24.45
N GLN A 598 -5.31 -30.34 -23.26
CA GLN A 598 -6.36 -31.34 -23.10
C GLN A 598 -7.76 -30.76 -23.35
N GLU A 599 -8.02 -29.53 -22.92
CA GLU A 599 -9.30 -28.84 -23.15
C GLU A 599 -9.61 -28.68 -24.65
N PHE A 600 -8.60 -28.32 -25.46
CA PHE A 600 -8.77 -27.97 -26.88
C PHE A 600 -8.45 -29.10 -27.86
N CYS A 601 -7.46 -29.93 -27.55
CA CYS A 601 -7.00 -31.02 -28.41
C CYS A 601 -7.50 -32.40 -27.95
N GLY A 602 -7.77 -32.57 -26.64
CA GLY A 602 -8.21 -33.84 -26.05
C GLY A 602 -9.64 -34.28 -26.38
N LYS A 603 -10.44 -33.46 -27.06
CA LYS A 603 -11.84 -33.78 -27.40
C LYS A 603 -12.08 -34.39 -28.78
N SER A 604 -11.04 -34.82 -29.51
CA SER A 604 -11.19 -35.26 -30.91
C SER A 604 -10.63 -36.66 -31.18
N SER A 605 -11.30 -37.68 -30.64
CA SER A 605 -11.57 -38.99 -31.28
C SER A 605 -11.99 -40.00 -30.21
N ASN A 606 -13.29 -40.27 -30.12
CA ASN A 606 -13.83 -41.53 -29.61
C ASN A 606 -15.19 -41.75 -30.27
N LEU A 607 -15.13 -42.13 -31.55
CA LEU A 607 -16.13 -43.00 -32.16
C LEU A 607 -15.58 -44.42 -32.03
N GLU A 608 -16.39 -45.30 -31.45
CA GLU A 608 -16.26 -46.77 -31.43
C GLU A 608 -15.12 -47.38 -30.58
N ASN A 609 -15.41 -47.64 -29.30
CA ASN A 609 -15.63 -49.02 -28.81
C ASN A 609 -15.82 -49.09 -27.27
N ASN A 610 -17.05 -49.49 -26.89
CA ASN A 610 -17.56 -50.05 -25.64
C ASN A 610 -16.59 -50.30 -24.45
N SER A 611 -16.83 -49.67 -23.29
CA SER A 611 -17.74 -50.21 -22.24
C SER A 611 -17.78 -49.32 -20.99
N SER A 612 -19.01 -49.00 -20.51
CA SER A 612 -19.39 -48.61 -19.13
C SER A 612 -18.72 -47.35 -18.51
N THR A 613 -19.39 -46.26 -18.10
CA THR A 613 -20.79 -46.00 -17.68
C THR A 613 -21.10 -44.51 -17.91
N ASN A 614 -22.19 -44.21 -18.61
CA ASN A 614 -22.76 -42.86 -18.69
C ASN A 614 -23.39 -42.48 -17.35
N GLU A 615 -22.80 -41.52 -16.65
CA GLU A 615 -23.56 -40.67 -15.72
C GLU A 615 -23.92 -39.39 -16.48
N GLU A 616 -25.16 -39.33 -16.97
CA GLU A 616 -25.80 -38.04 -17.22
C GLU A 616 -25.67 -37.23 -15.92
N GLN A 617 -24.99 -36.07 -15.98
CA GLN A 617 -24.94 -35.14 -14.86
C GLN A 617 -26.35 -34.62 -14.60
N LYS A 618 -27.08 -35.36 -13.75
CA LYS A 618 -28.45 -35.08 -13.34
C LYS A 618 -28.39 -33.81 -12.51
N ILE A 619 -28.80 -32.69 -13.09
CA ILE A 619 -29.03 -31.45 -12.32
C ILE A 619 -30.11 -31.78 -11.29
N PHE A 620 -29.84 -31.50 -10.01
CA PHE A 620 -30.82 -31.69 -8.94
C PHE A 620 -30.96 -30.41 -8.14
N SER A 621 -32.13 -30.20 -7.55
CA SER A 621 -32.45 -29.01 -6.77
C SER A 621 -32.57 -29.31 -5.28
N GLY A 622 -32.22 -28.34 -4.45
CA GLY A 622 -32.37 -28.43 -3.00
C GLY A 622 -32.68 -27.07 -2.39
N VAL A 623 -33.34 -27.08 -1.24
CA VAL A 623 -33.79 -25.88 -0.54
C VAL A 623 -32.79 -25.51 0.55
N VAL A 624 -32.37 -24.24 0.60
CA VAL A 624 -31.46 -23.76 1.64
C VAL A 624 -32.16 -23.77 3.00
N SER A 625 -31.62 -24.53 3.96
CA SER A 625 -32.33 -24.93 5.18
C SER A 625 -32.21 -23.97 6.37
N ARG A 626 -31.36 -22.93 6.30
CA ARG A 626 -30.93 -22.17 7.49
C ARG A 626 -31.39 -20.72 7.58
N GLN A 627 -31.93 -20.37 8.76
CA GLN A 627 -32.44 -19.04 9.16
C GLN A 627 -31.45 -17.88 9.01
N TYR A 628 -30.15 -18.16 8.97
CA TYR A 628 -29.09 -17.15 8.81
C TYR A 628 -28.23 -17.56 7.62
N GLY A 629 -28.16 -16.66 6.62
CA GLY A 629 -27.74 -16.93 5.24
C GLY A 629 -26.58 -17.92 5.08
N THR A 630 -26.75 -18.84 4.13
CA THR A 630 -25.73 -19.82 3.77
C THR A 630 -24.59 -19.15 3.03
N GLN A 631 -23.37 -19.33 3.55
CA GLN A 631 -22.15 -18.78 2.94
C GLN A 631 -21.84 -19.50 1.63
N LEU A 632 -21.39 -18.73 0.63
CA LEU A 632 -20.90 -19.23 -0.65
C LEU A 632 -19.38 -19.20 -0.68
N TYR A 633 -18.79 -20.33 -1.08
CA TYR A 633 -17.34 -20.51 -1.11
C TYR A 633 -16.88 -20.73 -2.55
N ASN A 634 -15.73 -20.17 -2.95
CA ASN A 634 -15.16 -20.42 -4.29
C ASN A 634 -14.50 -21.80 -4.43
N SER A 635 -14.31 -22.50 -3.31
CA SER A 635 -13.78 -23.85 -3.31
C SER A 635 -14.37 -24.66 -2.14
N PRO A 636 -14.22 -25.99 -2.14
CA PRO A 636 -14.61 -26.86 -1.02
C PRO A 636 -13.68 -26.77 0.21
N LYS A 637 -12.97 -25.66 0.39
CA LYS A 637 -12.06 -25.40 1.51
C LYS A 637 -12.55 -24.22 2.33
N GLN A 638 -12.58 -24.38 3.65
CA GLN A 638 -13.06 -23.40 4.60
C GLN A 638 -12.14 -22.18 4.73
N SER A 639 -10.85 -22.33 4.36
CA SER A 639 -9.86 -21.24 4.35
C SER A 639 -10.09 -20.18 3.27
N ASP A 640 -10.92 -20.46 2.28
CA ASP A 640 -11.12 -19.57 1.14
C ASP A 640 -12.22 -18.53 1.41
N ILE A 641 -12.04 -17.34 0.82
CA ILE A 641 -12.84 -16.13 1.08
C ILE A 641 -14.33 -16.41 0.82
N CYS A 642 -15.16 -16.21 1.85
CA CYS A 642 -16.62 -16.17 1.71
C CYS A 642 -17.02 -14.99 0.82
N HIS A 643 -17.61 -15.27 -0.35
CA HIS A 643 -17.94 -14.24 -1.34
C HIS A 643 -19.34 -13.66 -1.20
N GLY A 644 -20.14 -14.18 -0.26
CA GLY A 644 -21.47 -13.68 0.02
C GLY A 644 -22.33 -14.68 0.78
N ASN A 645 -23.52 -14.23 1.15
CA ASN A 645 -24.57 -15.06 1.74
C ASN A 645 -25.71 -15.22 0.74
N PHE A 646 -26.29 -16.43 0.64
CA PHE A 646 -27.61 -16.59 0.02
C PHE A 646 -28.61 -15.69 0.76
N LYS A 647 -29.31 -14.84 -0.01
CA LYS A 647 -30.07 -13.72 0.55
C LYS A 647 -31.39 -14.13 1.20
N ASN A 648 -32.02 -15.22 0.74
CA ASN A 648 -33.32 -15.65 1.27
C ASN A 648 -33.29 -17.08 1.78
N LEU A 649 -33.94 -17.27 2.93
CA LEU A 649 -34.31 -18.58 3.44
C LEU A 649 -35.25 -19.27 2.44
N HIS A 650 -35.10 -20.58 2.25
CA HIS A 650 -35.95 -21.38 1.37
C HIS A 650 -35.83 -21.15 -0.14
N ASP A 651 -34.77 -20.47 -0.60
CA ASP A 651 -34.49 -20.44 -2.03
C ASP A 651 -34.21 -21.86 -2.55
N LEU A 652 -34.86 -22.22 -3.65
CA LEU A 652 -34.59 -23.43 -4.40
C LEU A 652 -33.33 -23.22 -5.24
N VAL A 653 -32.30 -23.99 -4.96
CA VAL A 653 -30.99 -23.88 -5.62
C VAL A 653 -30.75 -25.14 -6.44
N SER A 654 -30.31 -24.96 -7.68
CA SER A 654 -29.92 -26.07 -8.56
C SER A 654 -28.44 -26.37 -8.43
N PHE A 655 -28.07 -27.63 -8.48
CA PHE A 655 -26.69 -28.12 -8.35
C PHE A 655 -26.35 -29.01 -9.53
N ASP A 656 -25.16 -28.80 -10.11
CA ASP A 656 -24.68 -29.55 -11.27
C ASP A 656 -23.53 -30.52 -10.92
N LYS A 657 -22.86 -30.31 -9.79
CA LYS A 657 -21.74 -31.13 -9.31
C LYS A 657 -21.73 -31.25 -7.79
N TRP A 658 -21.08 -32.29 -7.29
CA TRP A 658 -20.71 -32.43 -5.89
C TRP A 658 -19.27 -32.92 -5.76
N THR A 659 -18.66 -32.68 -4.60
CA THR A 659 -17.33 -33.18 -4.26
C THR A 659 -17.21 -33.37 -2.75
N GLU A 660 -16.22 -34.15 -2.33
CA GLU A 660 -15.77 -34.13 -0.94
C GLU A 660 -14.85 -32.92 -0.70
N GLY A 661 -14.99 -32.25 0.44
CA GLY A 661 -14.21 -31.08 0.85
C GLY A 661 -13.92 -31.07 2.35
N GLU A 662 -13.48 -29.92 2.87
CA GLU A 662 -13.20 -29.77 4.31
C GLU A 662 -14.48 -29.91 5.15
N LYS A 663 -14.42 -30.57 6.32
CA LYS A 663 -15.59 -30.65 7.20
C LYS A 663 -15.85 -29.27 7.78
N VAL A 664 -17.01 -28.71 7.47
CA VAL A 664 -17.40 -27.43 8.07
C VAL A 664 -17.85 -27.68 9.50
N THR A 665 -17.04 -27.25 10.46
CA THR A 665 -17.41 -27.19 11.88
C THR A 665 -18.36 -26.01 12.07
N VAL A 666 -19.63 -26.22 11.79
CA VAL A 666 -20.63 -25.21 12.07
C VAL A 666 -20.92 -25.24 13.57
N PHE A 667 -20.72 -24.09 14.25
CA PHE A 667 -21.20 -23.70 15.60
C PHE A 667 -21.55 -24.83 16.60
N GLU A 668 -20.90 -24.76 17.77
CA GLU A 668 -20.74 -25.72 18.88
C GLU A 668 -21.90 -26.65 19.32
N ASN A 669 -23.12 -26.59 18.78
CA ASN A 669 -24.27 -27.25 19.41
C ASN A 669 -25.15 -28.19 18.57
N GLN A 670 -24.86 -28.55 17.31
CA GLN A 670 -25.71 -29.56 16.60
C GLN A 670 -24.98 -30.56 15.69
N THR A 671 -25.28 -31.83 16.00
CA THR A 671 -25.07 -33.12 15.30
C THR A 671 -23.67 -33.45 14.75
N PRO A 672 -23.00 -34.50 15.30
CA PRO A 672 -21.64 -34.93 14.91
C PRO A 672 -21.53 -35.61 13.53
N ASN A 673 -22.57 -35.51 12.69
CA ASN A 673 -22.65 -36.16 11.38
C ASN A 673 -22.79 -35.12 10.24
N SER A 674 -22.00 -34.03 10.26
CA SER A 674 -21.83 -33.26 9.02
C SER A 674 -20.99 -34.10 8.05
N ASP A 675 -21.57 -34.42 6.90
CA ASP A 675 -20.85 -35.04 5.81
C ASP A 675 -19.90 -34.02 5.17
N ASN A 676 -18.80 -34.51 4.60
CA ASN A 676 -17.81 -33.67 3.92
C ASN A 676 -18.26 -33.30 2.50
N ILE A 677 -19.55 -33.38 2.21
CA ILE A 677 -20.07 -33.23 0.85
C ILE A 677 -20.35 -31.76 0.59
N TRP A 678 -19.80 -31.25 -0.51
CA TRP A 678 -20.01 -29.90 -1.01
C TRP A 678 -20.73 -29.97 -2.35
N LEU A 679 -21.70 -29.10 -2.56
CA LEU A 679 -22.53 -29.03 -3.76
C LEU A 679 -22.19 -27.74 -4.53
N LYS A 680 -21.88 -27.86 -5.82
CA LYS A 680 -21.62 -26.72 -6.71
C LYS A 680 -22.95 -26.15 -7.20
N VAL A 681 -23.17 -24.87 -6.98
CA VAL A 681 -24.37 -24.17 -7.46
C VAL A 681 -24.28 -24.04 -8.97
N ALA A 682 -25.28 -24.56 -9.68
CA ALA A 682 -25.33 -24.55 -11.14
C ALA A 682 -25.14 -23.14 -11.70
N ASP A 683 -24.42 -23.03 -12.82
CA ASP A 683 -24.09 -21.77 -13.50
C ASP A 683 -23.25 -20.78 -12.67
N THR A 684 -22.65 -21.22 -11.57
CA THR A 684 -21.73 -20.40 -10.77
C THR A 684 -20.47 -21.18 -10.40
N ASP A 685 -19.44 -20.52 -9.87
CA ASP A 685 -18.26 -21.19 -9.30
C ASP A 685 -18.34 -21.34 -7.78
N TYR A 686 -19.53 -21.20 -7.22
CA TYR A 686 -19.74 -21.27 -5.78
C TYR A 686 -20.12 -22.67 -5.31
N TRP A 687 -19.63 -23.01 -4.12
CA TRP A 687 -19.85 -24.25 -3.41
C TRP A 687 -20.60 -23.99 -2.11
N ILE A 688 -21.49 -24.92 -1.76
CA ILE A 688 -22.25 -24.92 -0.51
C ILE A 688 -22.08 -26.28 0.18
N PRO A 689 -21.73 -26.33 1.47
CA PRO A 689 -21.73 -27.59 2.21
C PRO A 689 -23.13 -28.18 2.27
N ARG A 690 -23.27 -29.48 1.97
CA ARG A 690 -24.55 -30.21 1.92
C ARG A 690 -25.34 -30.09 3.23
N ALA A 691 -24.66 -29.95 4.36
CA ALA A 691 -25.28 -29.68 5.67
C ALA A 691 -26.18 -28.43 5.72
N HIS A 692 -26.07 -27.51 4.75
CA HIS A 692 -26.92 -26.33 4.62
C HIS A 692 -28.08 -26.48 3.61
N ILE A 693 -28.15 -27.62 2.92
CA ILE A 693 -29.12 -27.89 1.87
C ILE A 693 -30.04 -29.02 2.33
N ARG A 694 -31.34 -28.74 2.36
CA ARG A 694 -32.37 -29.78 2.46
C ARG A 694 -32.67 -30.24 1.03
N LEU A 695 -32.19 -31.42 0.66
CA LEU A 695 -32.57 -32.04 -0.60
C LEU A 695 -34.07 -32.37 -0.53
N ASP A 696 -34.85 -31.89 -1.50
CA ASP A 696 -36.25 -32.26 -1.59
C ASP A 696 -36.33 -33.76 -1.89
N GLN A 697 -36.98 -34.51 -1.01
CA GLN A 697 -37.07 -35.97 -1.09
C GLN A 697 -38.02 -36.47 -2.21
N GLU A 698 -38.57 -35.59 -3.05
CA GLU A 698 -39.66 -35.91 -3.99
C GLU A 698 -39.27 -36.00 -5.47
N LEU A 699 -37.97 -36.07 -5.81
CA LEU A 699 -37.51 -36.31 -7.19
C LEU A 699 -36.56 -37.52 -7.27
N SER A 700 -37.04 -38.69 -6.82
CA SER A 700 -36.47 -40.00 -7.15
C SER A 700 -37.23 -40.66 -8.28
#